data_AF-A0A7Y6F1H3-F1
#
_entry.id   AF-A0A7Y6F1H3-F1
#
_cell.length_a   1.000
_cell.length_b   1.000
_cell.length_c   1.000
_cell.angle_alpha   90.00
_cell.angle_beta   90.00
_cell.angle_gamma   90.00
#
_symmetry.space_group_name_H-M   'P 1'
#
loop_
_entity.id
_entity.type
_entity.pdbx_description
1 polymer ?
#
loop_
_entity_poly.entity_id
_entity_poly.type
_entity_poly.pdbx_seq_one_letter_code
_entity_poly.pdbx_strand_id
1 'polypeptide(L)'
;MAEHDRTAGRDKITKALRDELLGPAPAGKPLDRFTFEKKEDSYGPWTNAATGEEILERDPLIRYGVGVLYPVAGATGSKIADKAIVPGLTAENTEGPQTGTWEGSSGKLGATSDDADFDLSGANERRPTAMGISFLMALEPQTGLKIEVTGGRYEQIRIDLPGGARRTWWTRVPVKAVWRLTAEHFQQSPFLHRELIPVAGESTGLEGLALRLTVNLRRHAAGILTTVALVNRSTPGTKAVDAACLFQAGMTAIPENSWIVPYPEGPEAGAHPDDASFRLLYRREQTYAVGHGCSADWDDPDLNGRSQWAKADPLPEYETPSITPDIVLEDGTALTVSMRQLAGAEPGGMAQLERVLTEYAGWIEKRRVKAAALEGEFRTTAERHMTECTKALERMREGLELVRDPDSDIGKAFRLANAAMYKQQLRSGAELRTTQLVDERIHVEGEPPDEVGTVAKGRGAWRAFQIAFLLAAVPSTANPAHPDRSVVDLIFFPTGGGKTEAYLGLSAFAMLLRRLREPGDASVTILMRYTLRLLTAQQFLRAAGLICALEDLRRQREKELGGERFSIGIWVGSDSTPNKNTDAVRDLRAMEREGGENPFLLLRCPWCAAQMGPVKSVDSPNLTAGGRGRTPRRKHKGKQNSVAGYEEYRGRVIFRCPDANCQFSKADRPLPVYVVDDDVYECRPSLVIGTVDKFAQLTWNPRARALFGLGKSGQRAYSPPELVIQDELHLIAGPLGSMTGLYEGLIEELCTDRRAASPAPPKLIASTATIRRHEEQIRALYARDRVLLFPPHGIDAEDSFFAVYARDSEGKRLPGRKYIGVHAPALGSMQTTQVRSFAALLQAAKDAPDEEQQDPWWTLMAFFNSLRELGNSLSLMQSDIPDYLKTINNRSNADRTEVRYLNRVEEMTSRLRQDQIPEAMEKLAQRAKGGKAIDVCLASSLIEVGIDIDRLSLMTVVGQPKSTSQYIQVTGRVGRKWDKRPGLVVTLYGAAKPRDRSHFERFRSYHQRLYAQVEPTSATPFAPPALDRALHAVAVAYIRQTADQSLPPFPFPAELFDEAEELLRTRVAFCDPGEEDRVVSVLSKLRKEWVNWQPTSWGTPGGTAELGSLMRAAGHYADGNVEASTWPTPTSMRGADAECRAEITQQYALEGAKQ
;
A
#
# COMPACT_ATOMS: atom_id res chain seq x y z
N MET A 1 -29.52 13.48 10.02
CA MET A 1 -28.62 14.57 9.57
C MET A 1 -28.71 14.63 8.07
N ALA A 2 -28.96 15.79 7.48
CA ALA A 2 -28.99 15.94 6.03
C ALA A 2 -27.74 15.30 5.42
N GLU A 3 -27.90 14.49 4.39
CA GLU A 3 -26.81 13.99 3.57
C GLU A 3 -26.13 15.19 2.91
N HIS A 4 -25.16 15.79 3.59
CA HIS A 4 -24.20 16.64 2.91
C HIS A 4 -23.61 15.82 1.75
N ASP A 5 -23.60 16.42 0.56
CA ASP A 5 -22.95 15.86 -0.62
C ASP A 5 -21.50 15.50 -0.27
N ARG A 6 -21.27 14.20 0.00
CA ARG A 6 -20.02 13.64 0.53
C ARG A 6 -18.89 13.74 -0.50
N THR A 7 -19.22 14.06 -1.75
CA THR A 7 -18.30 14.22 -2.88
C THR A 7 -18.00 15.69 -3.22
N ALA A 8 -18.73 16.66 -2.66
CA ALA A 8 -18.58 18.08 -3.00
C ALA A 8 -17.13 18.59 -2.88
N GLY A 9 -16.43 18.26 -1.79
CA GLY A 9 -15.01 18.63 -1.61
C GLY A 9 -14.09 17.99 -2.66
N ARG A 10 -14.32 16.72 -2.99
CA ARG A 10 -13.59 15.98 -4.03
C ARG A 10 -13.77 16.60 -5.40
N ASP A 11 -15.01 16.95 -5.73
CA ASP A 11 -15.39 17.47 -7.04
C ASP A 11 -14.85 18.89 -7.24
N LYS A 12 -14.84 19.71 -6.17
CA LYS A 12 -14.18 21.02 -6.18
C LYS A 12 -12.69 20.92 -6.44
N ILE A 13 -11.98 20.01 -5.77
CA ILE A 13 -10.54 19.80 -5.96
C ILE A 13 -10.25 19.24 -7.36
N THR A 14 -11.07 18.30 -7.83
CA THR A 14 -11.00 17.74 -9.19
C THR A 14 -11.16 18.84 -10.25
N LYS A 15 -12.16 19.72 -10.06
CA LYS A 15 -12.39 20.88 -10.94
C LYS A 15 -11.21 21.83 -10.92
N ALA A 16 -10.66 22.16 -9.75
CA ALA A 16 -9.49 23.04 -9.65
C ALA A 16 -8.26 22.48 -10.38
N LEU A 17 -8.04 21.16 -10.34
CA LEU A 17 -6.97 20.52 -11.12
C LEU A 17 -7.23 20.59 -12.63
N ARG A 18 -8.48 20.38 -13.06
CA ARG A 18 -8.88 20.46 -14.48
C ARG A 18 -8.77 21.88 -15.03
N ASP A 19 -9.33 22.86 -14.33
CA ASP A 19 -9.18 24.30 -14.59
C ASP A 19 -7.68 24.69 -14.59
N GLU A 20 -6.93 23.99 -13.74
CA GLU A 20 -5.48 23.93 -13.60
C GLU A 20 -4.73 23.78 -14.92
N LEU A 21 -4.84 22.54 -15.42
CA LEU A 21 -3.92 21.94 -16.36
C LEU A 21 -4.50 21.86 -17.78
N LEU A 22 -5.81 21.69 -17.89
CA LEU A 22 -6.55 21.48 -19.14
C LEU A 22 -7.33 22.72 -19.57
N GLY A 23 -8.10 23.32 -18.64
CA GLY A 23 -9.04 24.39 -18.94
C GLY A 23 -10.25 23.96 -19.79
N PRO A 24 -11.00 24.90 -20.37
CA PRO A 24 -10.94 26.34 -20.05
C PRO A 24 -11.42 26.58 -18.61
N ALA A 25 -11.03 27.72 -18.04
CA ALA A 25 -11.40 28.12 -16.69
C ALA A 25 -12.01 29.53 -16.70
N PRO A 26 -13.18 29.73 -17.37
CA PRO A 26 -13.81 31.04 -17.44
C PRO A 26 -14.15 31.53 -16.03
N ALA A 27 -13.54 32.64 -15.65
CA ALA A 27 -13.73 33.28 -14.36
C ALA A 27 -13.58 34.80 -14.52
N GLY A 28 -14.34 35.56 -13.74
CA GLY A 28 -14.18 37.01 -13.63
C GLY A 28 -15.24 37.82 -14.35
N LYS A 29 -15.01 39.14 -14.45
CA LYS A 29 -16.00 40.10 -14.94
C LYS A 29 -16.11 40.01 -16.48
N PRO A 30 -17.32 40.17 -17.05
CA PRO A 30 -17.49 40.35 -18.48
C PRO A 30 -16.76 41.61 -18.95
N LEU A 31 -15.93 41.46 -19.97
CA LEU A 31 -15.23 42.55 -20.65
C LEU A 31 -15.92 42.85 -21.98
N ASP A 32 -16.50 44.05 -22.08
CA ASP A 32 -17.21 44.58 -23.25
C ASP A 32 -16.36 45.62 -24.02
N ARG A 33 -15.35 46.20 -23.37
CA ARG A 33 -14.45 47.24 -23.93
C ARG A 33 -12.98 46.83 -23.78
N PHE A 34 -12.19 46.99 -24.84
CA PHE A 34 -10.76 46.66 -24.86
C PHE A 34 -9.84 47.84 -24.47
N THR A 35 -10.39 48.83 -23.79
CA THR A 35 -9.70 50.06 -23.35
C THR A 35 -10.06 50.33 -21.89
N PHE A 36 -9.04 50.53 -21.05
CA PHE A 36 -9.22 50.83 -19.62
C PHE A 36 -8.87 52.28 -19.32
N GLU A 37 -9.68 52.97 -18.51
CA GLU A 37 -9.43 54.36 -18.09
C GLU A 37 -8.43 54.46 -16.93
N LYS A 38 -8.41 53.45 -16.04
CA LYS A 38 -7.43 53.30 -14.96
C LYS A 38 -6.70 51.97 -15.07
N LYS A 39 -5.44 51.94 -14.68
CA LYS A 39 -4.62 50.72 -14.75
C LYS A 39 -5.14 49.67 -13.78
N GLU A 40 -5.65 50.11 -12.64
CA GLU A 40 -6.22 49.27 -11.59
C GLU A 40 -7.46 48.51 -12.08
N ASP A 41 -8.24 49.12 -12.96
CA ASP A 41 -9.45 48.53 -13.54
C ASP A 41 -9.13 47.41 -14.55
N SER A 42 -7.88 47.31 -15.02
CA SER A 42 -7.42 46.23 -15.91
C SER A 42 -7.05 44.94 -15.17
N TYR A 43 -7.00 44.96 -13.83
CA TYR A 43 -6.62 43.81 -13.02
C TYR A 43 -7.80 42.90 -12.71
N GLY A 44 -7.64 41.62 -13.01
CA GLY A 44 -8.58 40.57 -12.61
C GLY A 44 -8.70 39.51 -13.70
N PRO A 45 -9.27 38.35 -13.40
CA PRO A 45 -9.65 37.43 -14.46
C PRO A 45 -10.81 38.06 -15.26
N TRP A 46 -10.86 37.80 -16.57
CA TRP A 46 -11.81 38.40 -17.50
C TRP A 46 -12.52 37.32 -18.32
N THR A 47 -13.79 37.56 -18.63
CA THR A 47 -14.55 36.77 -19.61
C THR A 47 -15.00 37.68 -20.75
N ASN A 48 -15.14 37.14 -21.95
CA ASN A 48 -15.69 37.88 -23.07
C ASN A 48 -17.20 38.08 -22.85
N ALA A 49 -17.67 39.34 -22.81
CA ALA A 49 -19.07 39.62 -22.49
C ALA A 49 -20.07 39.06 -23.52
N ALA A 50 -19.66 38.87 -24.78
CA ALA A 50 -20.52 38.36 -25.83
C ALA A 50 -20.61 36.83 -25.85
N THR A 51 -19.50 36.14 -25.55
CA THR A 51 -19.41 34.67 -25.68
C THR A 51 -19.38 33.94 -24.34
N GLY A 52 -19.08 34.62 -23.23
CA GLY A 52 -18.82 34.02 -21.92
C GLY A 52 -17.48 33.28 -21.82
N GLU A 53 -16.69 33.28 -22.90
CA GLU A 53 -15.41 32.57 -22.98
C GLU A 53 -14.32 33.27 -22.18
N GLU A 54 -13.30 32.52 -21.77
CA GLU A 54 -12.20 33.08 -20.98
C GLU A 54 -11.30 34.02 -21.79
N ILE A 55 -10.72 34.99 -21.08
CA ILE A 55 -9.67 35.86 -21.58
C ILE A 55 -8.41 35.64 -20.72
N LEU A 56 -7.30 35.30 -21.37
CA LEU A 56 -6.01 35.08 -20.72
C LEU A 56 -5.10 36.29 -20.89
N GLU A 57 -4.54 36.79 -19.79
CA GLU A 57 -3.55 37.87 -19.81
C GLU A 57 -2.15 37.40 -20.25
N ARG A 58 -1.94 36.08 -20.37
CA ARG A 58 -0.66 35.43 -20.72
C ARG A 58 -0.87 34.42 -21.85
N ASP A 59 0.24 34.01 -22.46
CA ASP A 59 0.26 33.01 -23.53
C ASP A 59 -0.44 31.70 -23.09
N PRO A 60 -1.40 31.18 -23.87
CA PRO A 60 -2.14 29.97 -23.56
C PRO A 60 -1.26 28.74 -23.27
N LEU A 61 -0.13 28.56 -23.95
CA LEU A 61 0.81 27.46 -23.69
C LEU A 61 1.51 27.53 -22.32
N ILE A 62 1.54 28.71 -21.69
CA ILE A 62 2.00 28.87 -20.30
C ILE A 62 0.87 28.44 -19.34
N ARG A 63 -0.39 28.61 -19.74
CA ARG A 63 -1.58 28.35 -18.92
C ARG A 63 -2.05 26.90 -19.00
N TYR A 64 -2.02 26.24 -20.15
CA TYR A 64 -2.56 24.89 -20.33
C TYR A 64 -1.51 23.98 -20.93
N GLY A 65 -1.38 22.78 -20.38
CA GLY A 65 -0.36 21.81 -20.80
C GLY A 65 -0.84 20.37 -20.88
N VAL A 66 -2.13 20.14 -20.69
CA VAL A 66 -2.81 18.85 -20.92
C VAL A 66 -3.76 19.03 -22.10
N GLY A 67 -3.85 18.03 -23.00
CA GLY A 67 -4.74 18.07 -24.16
C GLY A 67 -4.40 19.16 -25.19
N VAL A 68 -3.10 19.39 -25.44
CA VAL A 68 -2.62 20.37 -26.43
C VAL A 68 -2.05 19.66 -27.65
N LEU A 69 -2.58 19.97 -28.83
CA LEU A 69 -2.01 19.54 -30.12
C LEU A 69 -1.31 20.71 -30.81
N TYR A 70 0.00 20.59 -30.93
CA TYR A 70 0.88 21.55 -31.60
C TYR A 70 0.79 21.43 -33.12
N PRO A 71 1.05 22.52 -33.87
CA PRO A 71 1.22 22.45 -35.31
C PRO A 71 2.45 21.59 -35.69
N VAL A 72 2.36 20.79 -36.76
CA VAL A 72 3.51 20.07 -37.32
C VAL A 72 4.64 21.04 -37.68
N ALA A 73 5.87 20.74 -37.25
CA ALA A 73 7.03 21.53 -37.58
C ALA A 73 7.35 21.41 -39.09
N GLY A 74 7.29 22.51 -39.83
CA GLY A 74 7.81 22.56 -41.19
C GLY A 74 9.33 22.37 -41.20
N ALA A 75 9.86 21.74 -42.26
CA ALA A 75 11.30 21.47 -42.47
C ALA A 75 12.23 22.72 -42.51
N THR A 76 11.71 23.91 -42.20
CA THR A 76 12.46 25.16 -42.10
C THR A 76 12.60 25.60 -40.63
N GLY A 77 13.61 25.05 -39.95
CA GLY A 77 14.55 25.72 -39.03
C GLY A 77 14.15 26.89 -38.11
N SER A 78 12.89 27.08 -37.71
CA SER A 78 12.57 28.05 -36.65
C SER A 78 12.81 27.41 -35.28
N LYS A 79 13.93 27.78 -34.63
CA LYS A 79 14.16 27.51 -33.21
C LYS A 79 13.08 28.21 -32.39
N ILE A 80 11.96 27.52 -32.13
CA ILE A 80 10.97 27.94 -31.14
C ILE A 80 11.65 27.80 -29.76
N ALA A 81 12.21 28.91 -29.27
CA ALA A 81 12.91 28.97 -27.98
C ALA A 81 12.01 28.44 -26.85
N ASP A 82 12.57 27.58 -26.01
CA ASP A 82 11.91 27.08 -24.79
C ASP A 82 11.72 28.27 -23.83
N LYS A 83 10.55 28.92 -23.86
CA LYS A 83 10.16 29.86 -22.82
C LYS A 83 10.01 29.08 -21.51
N ALA A 84 10.73 29.50 -20.46
CA ALA A 84 10.59 28.90 -19.14
C ALA A 84 9.15 29.09 -18.63
N ILE A 85 8.40 27.99 -18.49
CA ILE A 85 7.00 27.99 -18.03
C ILE A 85 6.95 28.36 -16.52
N VAL A 86 7.99 27.98 -15.77
CA VAL A 86 8.24 28.40 -14.39
C VAL A 86 9.66 29.00 -14.33
N PRO A 87 9.86 30.22 -13.76
CA PRO A 87 11.19 30.83 -13.67
C PRO A 87 12.19 29.93 -12.94
N GLY A 88 13.35 29.64 -13.54
CA GLY A 88 14.41 28.81 -12.94
C GLY A 88 14.37 27.32 -13.29
N LEU A 89 13.26 26.81 -13.83
CA LEU A 89 13.13 25.43 -14.32
C LEU A 89 13.24 25.41 -15.86
N THR A 90 14.47 25.38 -16.38
CA THR A 90 14.76 25.16 -17.81
C THR A 90 15.02 23.69 -18.10
N ALA A 91 14.69 23.26 -19.32
CA ALA A 91 14.82 21.87 -19.76
C ALA A 91 16.28 21.33 -19.74
N GLU A 92 17.29 22.21 -19.80
CA GLU A 92 18.70 21.83 -19.89
C GLU A 92 19.30 21.29 -18.58
N ASN A 93 18.68 21.54 -17.42
CA ASN A 93 19.27 21.18 -16.11
C ASN A 93 19.01 19.74 -15.63
N THR A 94 18.51 18.82 -16.49
CA THR A 94 17.98 17.53 -16.03
C THR A 94 18.34 16.28 -16.85
N GLU A 95 19.51 16.25 -17.51
CA GLU A 95 19.99 15.01 -18.15
C GLU A 95 20.30 13.90 -17.12
N GLY A 96 19.37 12.95 -16.97
CA GLY A 96 19.71 11.56 -16.71
C GLY A 96 20.27 10.89 -17.99
N PRO A 97 20.90 9.71 -17.89
CA PRO A 97 21.75 9.18 -18.95
C PRO A 97 21.03 9.21 -20.30
N GLN A 98 21.66 9.89 -21.27
CA GLN A 98 21.25 9.90 -22.66
C GLN A 98 21.09 8.43 -23.08
N THR A 99 19.84 8.04 -23.30
CA THR A 99 19.56 6.74 -23.87
C THR A 99 20.07 6.79 -25.30
N GLY A 100 21.23 6.16 -25.53
CA GLY A 100 21.62 5.79 -26.88
C GLY A 100 20.44 5.09 -27.53
N THR A 101 20.21 5.38 -28.82
CA THR A 101 19.23 4.73 -29.68
C THR A 101 19.32 3.22 -29.50
N TRP A 102 18.49 2.70 -28.61
CA TRP A 102 18.38 1.28 -28.34
C TRP A 102 17.43 0.73 -29.39
N GLU A 103 17.99 0.13 -30.44
CA GLU A 103 17.28 -0.77 -31.35
C GLU A 103 16.94 -2.07 -30.59
N GLY A 104 16.13 -1.97 -29.54
CA GLY A 104 15.47 -3.11 -28.93
C GLY A 104 14.22 -3.41 -29.74
N SER A 105 14.16 -4.61 -30.34
CA SER A 105 13.01 -5.03 -31.14
C SER A 105 11.71 -4.80 -30.38
N SER A 106 10.89 -3.86 -30.87
CA SER A 106 9.47 -3.89 -30.61
C SER A 106 8.98 -5.28 -30.99
N GLY A 107 8.58 -6.06 -29.99
CA GLY A 107 7.93 -7.34 -30.23
C GLY A 107 6.74 -7.08 -31.14
N LYS A 108 6.89 -7.42 -32.42
CA LYS A 108 5.87 -7.27 -33.45
C LYS A 108 4.70 -8.17 -33.07
N LEU A 109 3.69 -7.59 -32.44
CA LEU A 109 2.32 -8.02 -32.67
C LEU A 109 1.99 -7.67 -34.13
N GLY A 110 2.26 -8.63 -35.03
CA GLY A 110 1.66 -8.71 -36.37
C GLY A 110 1.58 -7.44 -37.22
N ALA A 111 2.58 -6.55 -37.17
CA ALA A 111 2.62 -5.41 -38.07
C ALA A 111 3.03 -5.89 -39.47
N THR A 112 2.06 -5.97 -40.39
CA THR A 112 2.30 -5.98 -41.83
C THR A 112 3.01 -4.68 -42.23
N SER A 113 3.78 -4.70 -43.33
CA SER A 113 4.59 -3.58 -43.80
C SER A 113 3.83 -2.25 -44.02
N ASP A 114 2.50 -2.28 -44.03
CA ASP A 114 1.62 -1.12 -44.21
C ASP A 114 1.46 -0.24 -42.94
N ASP A 115 1.97 -0.67 -41.78
CA ASP A 115 1.85 0.08 -40.51
C ASP A 115 2.88 1.20 -40.32
N ALA A 116 3.92 1.24 -41.15
CA ALA A 116 4.95 2.29 -41.09
C ALA A 116 4.44 3.68 -41.55
N ASP A 117 3.24 3.73 -42.13
CA ASP A 117 2.68 4.88 -42.85
C ASP A 117 1.48 5.55 -42.11
N PHE A 118 1.30 5.22 -40.82
CA PHE A 118 0.26 5.78 -39.95
C PHE A 118 0.87 6.87 -39.04
N ASP A 119 0.45 8.13 -39.22
CA ASP A 119 0.99 9.37 -38.61
C ASP A 119 0.62 9.51 -37.12
N LEU A 120 0.98 8.51 -36.29
CA LEU A 120 0.87 8.53 -34.82
C LEU A 120 2.22 8.81 -34.13
N SER A 121 3.32 8.92 -34.88
CA SER A 121 4.65 9.21 -34.30
C SER A 121 4.64 10.52 -33.49
N GLY A 122 3.91 11.53 -34.00
CA GLY A 122 3.75 12.83 -33.36
C GLY A 122 2.95 12.83 -32.04
N ALA A 123 2.27 11.74 -31.69
CA ALA A 123 1.54 11.63 -30.42
C ALA A 123 2.47 11.42 -29.21
N ASN A 124 3.68 10.90 -29.46
CA ASN A 124 4.65 10.55 -28.43
C ASN A 124 5.74 11.61 -28.22
N GLU A 125 5.66 12.74 -28.94
CA GLU A 125 6.63 13.83 -28.87
C GLU A 125 6.38 14.73 -27.64
N ARG A 126 7.42 15.49 -27.22
CA ARG A 126 7.31 16.49 -26.15
C ARG A 126 6.28 17.59 -26.49
N ARG A 127 6.08 17.85 -27.78
CA ARG A 127 5.07 18.77 -28.31
C ARG A 127 4.13 17.95 -29.19
N PRO A 128 3.13 17.26 -28.61
CA PRO A 128 2.30 16.33 -29.35
C PRO A 128 1.59 17.05 -30.49
N THR A 129 1.66 16.50 -31.70
CA THR A 129 0.95 17.03 -32.88
C THR A 129 -0.28 16.20 -33.21
N ALA A 130 -0.39 15.01 -32.61
CA ALA A 130 -1.45 14.05 -32.85
C ALA A 130 -2.01 13.44 -31.56
N MET A 131 -3.24 12.97 -31.62
CA MET A 131 -3.86 12.08 -30.62
C MET A 131 -4.75 11.06 -31.32
N GLY A 132 -4.94 9.88 -30.74
CA GLY A 132 -5.76 8.86 -31.36
C GLY A 132 -6.38 7.87 -30.39
N ILE A 133 -7.36 7.13 -30.89
CA ILE A 133 -7.99 6.00 -30.20
C ILE A 133 -8.16 4.84 -31.15
N SER A 134 -8.05 3.62 -30.63
CA SER A 134 -8.37 2.38 -31.34
C SER A 134 -9.50 1.66 -30.61
N PHE A 135 -10.49 1.17 -31.35
CA PHE A 135 -11.64 0.46 -30.82
C PHE A 135 -12.15 -0.56 -31.85
N LEU A 136 -12.87 -1.59 -31.40
CA LEU A 136 -13.45 -2.61 -32.27
C LEU A 136 -14.95 -2.34 -32.45
N MET A 137 -15.42 -2.25 -33.69
CA MET A 137 -16.84 -2.05 -34.01
C MET A 137 -17.47 -3.34 -34.54
N ALA A 138 -18.74 -3.57 -34.20
CA ALA A 138 -19.56 -4.56 -34.88
C ALA A 138 -19.79 -4.15 -36.34
N LEU A 139 -19.80 -5.12 -37.25
CA LEU A 139 -20.03 -4.85 -38.67
C LEU A 139 -21.46 -5.21 -39.07
N GLU A 140 -22.23 -4.19 -39.45
CA GLU A 140 -23.59 -4.29 -39.97
C GLU A 140 -23.66 -3.68 -41.38
N PRO A 141 -24.65 -4.05 -42.23
CA PRO A 141 -24.72 -3.57 -43.61
C PRO A 141 -24.78 -2.04 -43.77
N GLN A 142 -25.28 -1.33 -42.75
CA GLN A 142 -25.46 0.13 -42.74
C GLN A 142 -24.53 0.83 -41.72
N THR A 143 -23.43 0.17 -41.32
CA THR A 143 -22.47 0.74 -40.37
C THR A 143 -21.89 2.06 -40.87
N GLY A 144 -22.03 3.09 -40.04
CA GLY A 144 -21.36 4.37 -40.19
C GLY A 144 -20.58 4.72 -38.93
N LEU A 145 -19.87 5.84 -38.98
CA LEU A 145 -19.08 6.34 -37.85
C LEU A 145 -19.05 7.86 -37.86
N LYS A 146 -19.58 8.47 -36.79
CA LYS A 146 -19.44 9.90 -36.52
C LYS A 146 -18.25 10.12 -35.59
N ILE A 147 -17.33 11.00 -35.97
CA ILE A 147 -16.23 11.47 -35.13
C ILE A 147 -16.48 12.94 -34.78
N GLU A 148 -16.59 13.23 -33.49
CA GLU A 148 -16.76 14.60 -32.97
C GLU A 148 -15.49 15.01 -32.21
N VAL A 149 -14.81 16.04 -32.70
CA VAL A 149 -13.65 16.66 -32.05
C VAL A 149 -14.09 17.96 -31.40
N THR A 150 -13.69 18.15 -30.15
CA THR A 150 -13.92 19.37 -29.38
C THR A 150 -12.60 19.94 -28.89
N GLY A 151 -12.52 21.26 -28.75
CA GLY A 151 -11.39 21.93 -28.14
C GLY A 151 -11.56 23.44 -28.12
N GLY A 152 -10.45 24.15 -28.02
CA GLY A 152 -10.40 25.61 -28.12
C GLY A 152 -9.15 26.07 -28.85
N ARG A 153 -9.27 27.18 -29.56
CA ARG A 153 -8.12 27.97 -30.07
C ARG A 153 -8.14 29.34 -29.42
N TYR A 154 -7.01 30.03 -29.42
CA TYR A 154 -6.91 31.36 -28.82
C TYR A 154 -6.51 32.40 -29.86
N GLU A 155 -7.18 33.54 -29.81
CA GLU A 155 -6.90 34.68 -30.66
C GLU A 155 -6.32 35.84 -29.85
N GLN A 156 -5.33 36.51 -30.43
CA GLN A 156 -4.74 37.69 -29.80
C GLN A 156 -5.69 38.88 -29.88
N ILE A 157 -6.04 39.43 -28.72
CA ILE A 157 -6.76 40.70 -28.60
C ILE A 157 -5.80 41.77 -28.07
N ARG A 158 -5.97 42.99 -28.55
CA ARG A 158 -5.16 44.14 -28.12
C ARG A 158 -5.91 44.91 -27.05
N ILE A 159 -5.22 45.18 -25.94
CA ILE A 159 -5.74 45.95 -24.82
C ILE A 159 -4.95 47.24 -24.67
N ASP A 160 -5.67 48.36 -24.74
CA ASP A 160 -5.11 49.68 -24.52
C ASP A 160 -5.23 50.07 -23.03
N LEU A 161 -4.08 50.32 -22.40
CA LEU A 161 -3.98 50.77 -21.01
C LEU A 161 -3.70 52.29 -20.94
N PRO A 162 -4.02 52.95 -19.81
CA PRO A 162 -3.70 54.34 -19.59
C PRO A 162 -2.20 54.64 -19.76
N GLY A 163 -1.88 55.78 -20.36
CA GLY A 163 -0.49 56.19 -20.65
C GLY A 163 0.08 55.61 -21.95
N GLY A 164 -0.75 55.03 -22.84
CA GLY A 164 -0.36 54.56 -24.17
C GLY A 164 0.30 53.17 -24.17
N ALA A 165 0.32 52.47 -23.04
CA ALA A 165 0.84 51.11 -22.95
C ALA A 165 -0.15 50.12 -23.59
N ARG A 166 0.36 49.24 -24.47
CA ARG A 166 -0.45 48.19 -25.12
C ARG A 166 -0.08 46.82 -24.58
N ARG A 167 -1.08 46.00 -24.26
CA ARG A 167 -0.91 44.59 -23.89
C ARG A 167 -1.60 43.68 -24.91
N THR A 168 -1.05 42.48 -25.08
CA THR A 168 -1.67 41.42 -25.87
C THR A 168 -2.25 40.41 -24.91
N TRP A 169 -3.57 40.24 -24.95
CA TRP A 169 -4.29 39.18 -24.24
C TRP A 169 -4.84 38.18 -25.26
N TRP A 170 -5.44 37.11 -24.78
CA TRP A 170 -5.92 36.02 -25.59
C TRP A 170 -7.37 35.71 -25.27
N THR A 171 -8.26 35.70 -26.26
CA THR A 171 -9.64 35.25 -26.08
C THR A 171 -9.81 33.84 -26.65
N ARG A 172 -10.51 32.98 -25.92
CA ARG A 172 -10.80 31.62 -26.37
C ARG A 172 -11.92 31.63 -27.41
N VAL A 173 -11.72 30.82 -28.46
CA VAL A 173 -12.72 30.48 -29.46
C VAL A 173 -12.97 28.97 -29.38
N PRO A 174 -14.18 28.51 -29.05
CA PRO A 174 -14.53 27.09 -29.06
C PRO A 174 -14.35 26.47 -30.44
N VAL A 175 -13.81 25.26 -30.49
CA VAL A 175 -13.64 24.48 -31.71
C VAL A 175 -14.52 23.24 -31.61
N LYS A 176 -15.35 23.02 -32.62
CA LYS A 176 -16.09 21.77 -32.85
C LYS A 176 -15.87 21.34 -34.29
N ALA A 177 -15.41 20.11 -34.52
CA ALA A 177 -15.31 19.53 -35.84
C ALA A 177 -15.96 18.16 -35.88
N VAL A 178 -16.77 17.90 -36.91
CA VAL A 178 -17.49 16.63 -37.08
C VAL A 178 -17.10 16.00 -38.40
N TRP A 179 -16.69 14.73 -38.37
CA TRP A 179 -16.52 13.90 -39.57
C TRP A 179 -17.52 12.74 -39.53
N ARG A 180 -17.96 12.28 -40.69
CA ARG A 180 -18.83 11.10 -40.83
C ARG A 180 -18.28 10.16 -41.89
N LEU A 181 -18.21 8.88 -41.57
CA LEU A 181 -17.96 7.79 -42.51
C LEU A 181 -19.28 7.05 -42.74
N THR A 182 -19.62 6.85 -44.00
CA THR A 182 -20.82 6.11 -44.44
C THR A 182 -20.51 4.63 -44.67
N ALA A 183 -21.54 3.80 -44.87
CA ALA A 183 -21.39 2.38 -45.16
C ALA A 183 -20.44 2.07 -46.34
N GLU A 184 -20.37 2.94 -47.36
CA GLU A 184 -19.45 2.82 -48.49
C GLU A 184 -17.98 2.78 -48.07
N HIS A 185 -17.61 3.56 -47.04
CA HIS A 185 -16.25 3.58 -46.49
C HIS A 185 -15.89 2.23 -45.86
N PHE A 186 -16.87 1.56 -45.23
CA PHE A 186 -16.68 0.27 -44.56
C PHE A 186 -16.66 -0.93 -45.52
N GLN A 187 -17.21 -0.80 -46.74
CA GLN A 187 -17.26 -1.89 -47.72
C GLN A 187 -15.88 -2.29 -48.28
N GLN A 188 -14.86 -1.43 -48.18
CA GLN A 188 -13.53 -1.62 -48.78
C GLN A 188 -12.42 -2.02 -47.79
N SER A 189 -12.74 -2.46 -46.56
CA SER A 189 -11.74 -2.81 -45.53
C SER A 189 -10.87 -4.04 -45.89
N PRO A 190 -9.53 -4.01 -45.71
CA PRO A 190 -8.75 -2.98 -45.01
C PRO A 190 -8.53 -1.69 -45.82
N PHE A 191 -8.71 -0.53 -45.19
CA PHE A 191 -8.58 0.78 -45.87
C PHE A 191 -8.12 1.90 -44.92
N LEU A 192 -7.32 2.83 -45.45
CA LEU A 192 -6.81 4.00 -44.74
C LEU A 192 -7.37 5.29 -45.35
N HIS A 193 -8.27 5.95 -44.64
CA HIS A 193 -8.86 7.23 -45.05
C HIS A 193 -8.06 8.40 -44.49
N ARG A 194 -7.42 9.19 -45.35
CA ARG A 194 -6.55 10.31 -44.93
C ARG A 194 -7.10 11.71 -45.26
N GLU A 195 -8.10 11.84 -46.12
CA GLU A 195 -8.58 13.14 -46.65
C GLU A 195 -10.06 13.38 -46.31
N LEU A 196 -10.46 12.99 -45.10
CA LEU A 196 -11.82 13.24 -44.63
C LEU A 196 -12.00 14.74 -44.33
N ILE A 197 -13.04 15.32 -44.94
CA ILE A 197 -13.38 16.74 -44.77
C ILE A 197 -14.43 16.87 -43.65
N PRO A 198 -14.28 17.81 -42.72
CA PRO A 198 -15.28 18.04 -41.69
C PRO A 198 -16.61 18.53 -42.29
N VAL A 199 -17.73 18.11 -41.71
CA VAL A 199 -19.09 18.49 -42.10
C VAL A 199 -19.31 19.96 -41.77
N ALA A 200 -19.39 20.82 -42.79
CA ALA A 200 -19.42 22.28 -42.64
C ALA A 200 -20.56 22.79 -41.74
N GLY A 201 -21.77 22.22 -41.83
CA GLY A 201 -22.92 22.63 -41.02
C GLY A 201 -22.89 22.18 -39.56
N GLU A 202 -22.00 21.25 -39.20
CA GLU A 202 -21.84 20.73 -37.82
C GLU A 202 -20.51 21.15 -37.19
N SER A 203 -19.66 21.85 -37.93
CA SER A 203 -18.30 22.23 -37.52
C SER A 203 -18.16 23.74 -37.39
N THR A 204 -17.55 24.21 -36.31
CA THR A 204 -17.39 25.62 -35.97
C THR A 204 -16.00 25.91 -35.39
N GLY A 205 -15.51 27.14 -35.57
CA GLY A 205 -14.27 27.62 -34.94
C GLY A 205 -12.97 27.12 -35.58
N LEU A 206 -13.00 26.48 -36.76
CA LEU A 206 -11.82 25.89 -37.42
C LEU A 206 -10.91 26.90 -38.14
N GLU A 207 -11.29 28.17 -38.18
CA GLU A 207 -10.50 29.20 -38.85
C GLU A 207 -9.07 29.28 -38.31
N GLY A 208 -8.09 29.15 -39.21
CA GLY A 208 -6.67 29.15 -38.86
C GLY A 208 -6.12 27.81 -38.33
N LEU A 209 -6.96 26.77 -38.23
CA LEU A 209 -6.55 25.41 -37.90
C LEU A 209 -6.67 24.47 -39.11
N ALA A 210 -5.62 23.71 -39.40
CA ALA A 210 -5.60 22.65 -40.39
C ALA A 210 -5.61 21.27 -39.69
N LEU A 211 -6.77 20.89 -39.15
CA LEU A 211 -6.96 19.60 -38.50
C LEU A 211 -7.20 18.50 -39.54
N ARG A 212 -6.42 17.43 -39.49
CA ARG A 212 -6.54 16.27 -40.36
C ARG A 212 -6.99 15.06 -39.55
N LEU A 213 -8.07 14.42 -39.99
CA LEU A 213 -8.52 13.15 -39.44
C LEU A 213 -8.05 12.00 -40.33
N THR A 214 -7.38 11.02 -39.73
CA THR A 214 -6.98 9.78 -40.40
C THR A 214 -7.69 8.60 -39.73
N VAL A 215 -8.35 7.75 -40.52
CA VAL A 215 -9.06 6.56 -40.02
C VAL A 215 -8.53 5.32 -40.72
N ASN A 216 -8.01 4.37 -39.95
CA ASN A 216 -7.59 3.06 -40.44
C ASN A 216 -8.61 2.00 -40.02
N LEU A 217 -9.16 1.28 -41.00
CA LEU A 217 -10.13 0.22 -40.81
C LEU A 217 -9.50 -1.11 -41.17
N ARG A 218 -9.38 -2.04 -40.21
CA ARG A 218 -8.84 -3.40 -40.44
C ARG A 218 -9.86 -4.47 -40.09
N ARG A 219 -10.02 -5.48 -40.94
CA ARG A 219 -10.91 -6.62 -40.64
C ARG A 219 -10.35 -7.43 -39.47
N HIS A 220 -11.22 -7.78 -38.54
CA HIS A 220 -10.96 -8.66 -37.42
C HIS A 220 -12.06 -9.74 -37.35
N ALA A 221 -11.79 -10.90 -36.74
CA ALA A 221 -12.76 -12.00 -36.69
C ALA A 221 -14.09 -11.60 -36.02
N ALA A 222 -14.03 -10.68 -35.05
CA ALA A 222 -15.19 -10.21 -34.29
C ALA A 222 -15.77 -8.86 -34.79
N GLY A 223 -15.26 -8.27 -35.88
CA GLY A 223 -15.72 -6.96 -36.36
C GLY A 223 -14.68 -6.20 -37.18
N ILE A 224 -14.73 -4.86 -37.13
CA ILE A 224 -13.73 -3.98 -37.77
C ILE A 224 -12.97 -3.23 -36.70
N LEU A 225 -11.65 -3.43 -36.67
CA LEU A 225 -10.74 -2.69 -35.83
C LEU A 225 -10.53 -1.31 -36.46
N THR A 226 -10.97 -0.28 -35.73
CA THR A 226 -10.98 1.10 -36.19
C THR A 226 -9.98 1.90 -35.36
N THR A 227 -8.96 2.47 -36.00
CA THR A 227 -8.04 3.42 -35.38
C THR A 227 -8.26 4.80 -35.97
N VAL A 228 -8.58 5.77 -35.12
CA VAL A 228 -8.83 7.16 -35.48
C VAL A 228 -7.70 8.02 -34.92
N ALA A 229 -7.05 8.80 -35.76
CA ALA A 229 -5.99 9.73 -35.40
C ALA A 229 -6.33 11.14 -35.87
N LEU A 230 -6.28 12.10 -34.95
CA LEU A 230 -6.40 13.53 -35.21
C LEU A 230 -5.01 14.15 -35.21
N VAL A 231 -4.63 14.84 -36.29
CA VAL A 231 -3.33 15.50 -36.43
C VAL A 231 -3.51 16.97 -36.71
N ASN A 232 -2.80 17.83 -35.97
CA ASN A 232 -2.80 19.28 -36.19
C ASN A 232 -1.69 19.66 -37.19
N ARG A 233 -2.05 19.83 -38.47
CA ARG A 233 -1.13 20.23 -39.55
C ARG A 233 -1.11 21.74 -39.82
N SER A 234 -1.58 22.54 -38.86
CA SER A 234 -1.59 24.00 -38.99
C SER A 234 -0.19 24.55 -39.18
N THR A 235 -0.06 25.69 -39.86
CA THR A 235 1.18 26.44 -39.95
C THR A 235 1.01 27.78 -39.26
N PRO A 236 1.81 28.11 -38.23
CA PRO A 236 1.66 29.37 -37.50
C PRO A 236 1.93 30.61 -38.37
N GLY A 237 2.69 30.47 -39.47
CA GLY A 237 3.03 31.59 -40.36
C GLY A 237 3.75 32.70 -39.59
N THR A 238 3.22 33.92 -39.61
CA THR A 238 3.72 35.08 -38.84
C THR A 238 3.07 35.22 -37.46
N LYS A 239 2.06 34.41 -37.13
CA LYS A 239 1.36 34.44 -35.84
C LYS A 239 2.17 33.66 -34.79
N ALA A 240 1.91 33.95 -33.52
CA ALA A 240 2.46 33.17 -32.41
C ALA A 240 1.95 31.72 -32.47
N VAL A 241 2.80 30.77 -32.07
CA VAL A 241 2.52 29.31 -32.15
C VAL A 241 1.24 28.95 -31.41
N ASP A 242 0.96 29.60 -30.27
CA ASP A 242 -0.27 29.44 -29.49
C ASP A 242 -1.55 29.58 -30.34
N ALA A 243 -1.57 30.48 -31.34
CA ALA A 243 -2.73 30.68 -32.20
C ALA A 243 -2.99 29.52 -33.18
N ALA A 244 -1.98 28.67 -33.41
CA ALA A 244 -2.04 27.51 -34.30
C ALA A 244 -2.13 26.17 -33.54
N CYS A 245 -2.23 26.21 -32.20
CA CYS A 245 -2.45 25.03 -31.36
C CYS A 245 -3.95 24.78 -31.16
N LEU A 246 -4.32 23.51 -31.04
CA LEU A 246 -5.62 23.10 -30.51
C LEU A 246 -5.46 22.76 -29.03
N PHE A 247 -6.12 23.51 -28.16
CA PHE A 247 -6.17 23.27 -26.72
C PHE A 247 -7.41 22.46 -26.35
N GLN A 248 -7.37 21.82 -25.19
CA GLN A 248 -8.49 21.04 -24.65
C GLN A 248 -8.99 19.99 -25.65
N ALA A 249 -8.07 19.43 -26.43
CA ALA A 249 -8.37 18.52 -27.52
C ALA A 249 -9.00 17.24 -26.96
N GLY A 250 -10.24 16.99 -27.36
CA GLY A 250 -10.97 15.75 -27.12
C GLY A 250 -11.57 15.24 -28.42
N MET A 251 -11.68 13.93 -28.56
CA MET A 251 -12.23 13.29 -29.75
C MET A 251 -13.11 12.12 -29.36
N THR A 252 -14.38 12.15 -29.76
CA THR A 252 -15.35 11.07 -29.48
C THR A 252 -15.75 10.40 -30.78
N ALA A 253 -15.62 9.08 -30.81
CA ALA A 253 -16.08 8.21 -31.88
C ALA A 253 -17.43 7.59 -31.49
N ILE A 254 -18.42 7.76 -32.36
CA ILE A 254 -19.81 7.34 -32.16
C ILE A 254 -20.21 6.49 -33.37
N PRO A 255 -20.26 5.15 -33.25
CA PRO A 255 -20.83 4.29 -34.27
C PRO A 255 -22.26 4.70 -34.65
N GLU A 256 -22.57 4.69 -35.94
CA GLU A 256 -23.94 4.88 -36.46
C GLU A 256 -24.43 3.54 -37.01
N ASN A 257 -25.63 3.10 -36.63
CA ASN A 257 -26.18 1.77 -36.97
C ASN A 257 -25.22 0.61 -36.64
N SER A 258 -24.44 0.75 -35.57
CA SER A 258 -23.45 -0.20 -35.07
C SER A 258 -23.15 0.15 -33.60
N TRP A 259 -22.26 -0.59 -32.95
CA TRP A 259 -21.79 -0.36 -31.59
C TRP A 259 -20.34 -0.81 -31.45
N ILE A 260 -19.70 -0.36 -30.38
CA ILE A 260 -18.36 -0.80 -29.98
C ILE A 260 -18.49 -2.11 -29.19
N VAL A 261 -17.66 -3.07 -29.54
CA VAL A 261 -17.52 -4.38 -28.88
C VAL A 261 -16.17 -4.44 -28.14
N PRO A 262 -15.97 -5.43 -27.24
CA PRO A 262 -14.69 -5.59 -26.54
C PRO A 262 -13.48 -5.57 -27.49
N TYR A 263 -12.48 -4.77 -27.15
CA TYR A 263 -11.24 -4.62 -27.88
C TYR A 263 -10.48 -5.95 -27.88
N PRO A 264 -9.89 -6.38 -29.02
CA PRO A 264 -9.15 -7.63 -29.08
C PRO A 264 -7.88 -7.53 -28.22
N GLU A 265 -7.85 -8.30 -27.14
CA GLU A 265 -6.63 -8.52 -26.35
C GLU A 265 -5.93 -9.77 -26.90
N GLY A 266 -4.59 -9.77 -26.96
CA GLY A 266 -3.84 -10.96 -27.37
C GLY A 266 -4.16 -12.14 -26.44
N PRO A 267 -4.03 -13.39 -26.89
CA PRO A 267 -4.18 -14.54 -26.00
C PRO A 267 -3.19 -14.38 -24.84
N GLU A 268 -3.70 -14.16 -23.62
CA GLU A 268 -2.85 -14.11 -22.44
C GLU A 268 -2.11 -15.45 -22.34
N ALA A 269 -0.80 -15.37 -22.09
CA ALA A 269 0.02 -16.55 -21.97
C ALA A 269 -0.36 -17.34 -20.70
N GLY A 270 -1.11 -18.43 -20.88
CA GLY A 270 -1.13 -19.57 -19.95
C GLY A 270 -2.52 -20.04 -19.49
N ALA A 271 -2.67 -21.37 -19.45
CA ALA A 271 -3.80 -22.11 -18.89
C ALA A 271 -3.86 -22.09 -17.34
N HIS A 272 -3.30 -21.07 -16.69
CA HIS A 272 -3.15 -21.09 -15.24
C HIS A 272 -4.51 -20.88 -14.53
N PRO A 273 -4.87 -21.70 -13.53
CA PRO A 273 -6.10 -21.59 -12.74
C PRO A 273 -6.47 -20.19 -12.25
N ASP A 274 -5.50 -19.44 -11.70
CA ASP A 274 -5.69 -18.06 -11.21
C ASP A 274 -6.05 -17.08 -12.34
N ASP A 275 -5.44 -17.22 -13.53
CA ASP A 275 -5.70 -16.32 -14.66
C ASP A 275 -7.14 -16.56 -15.19
N ALA A 276 -7.62 -17.81 -15.16
CA ALA A 276 -9.02 -18.12 -15.41
C ALA A 276 -9.97 -17.55 -14.33
N SER A 277 -9.59 -17.60 -13.04
CA SER A 277 -10.37 -17.00 -11.94
C SER A 277 -10.61 -15.50 -12.17
N PHE A 278 -9.55 -14.73 -12.44
CA PHE A 278 -9.67 -13.29 -12.63
C PHE A 278 -10.46 -12.93 -13.90
N ARG A 279 -10.31 -13.70 -14.98
CA ARG A 279 -11.15 -13.53 -16.19
C ARG A 279 -12.63 -13.76 -15.90
N LEU A 280 -12.99 -14.75 -15.08
CA LEU A 280 -14.38 -14.95 -14.64
C LEU A 280 -14.88 -13.77 -13.79
N LEU A 281 -14.11 -13.37 -12.77
CA LEU A 281 -14.50 -12.34 -11.81
C LEU A 281 -14.68 -10.96 -12.45
N TYR A 282 -13.85 -10.64 -13.44
CA TYR A 282 -13.85 -9.38 -14.17
C TYR A 282 -14.41 -9.49 -15.60
N ARG A 283 -15.21 -10.52 -15.88
CA ARG A 283 -15.71 -10.79 -17.25
C ARG A 283 -16.55 -9.64 -17.81
N ARG A 284 -17.14 -8.80 -16.96
CA ARG A 284 -17.95 -7.64 -17.35
C ARG A 284 -17.11 -6.37 -17.58
N GLU A 285 -15.95 -6.30 -16.97
CA GLU A 285 -15.02 -5.16 -16.99
C GLU A 285 -14.04 -5.26 -18.18
N GLN A 286 -14.58 -5.40 -19.39
CA GLN A 286 -13.83 -5.50 -20.64
C GLN A 286 -13.25 -4.14 -21.07
N THR A 287 -12.19 -4.16 -21.87
CA THR A 287 -11.66 -2.97 -22.53
C THR A 287 -12.36 -2.77 -23.86
N TYR A 288 -12.81 -1.55 -24.16
CA TYR A 288 -13.51 -1.23 -25.41
C TYR A 288 -12.69 -0.34 -26.35
N ALA A 289 -11.76 0.43 -25.79
CA ALA A 289 -10.87 1.29 -26.55
C ALA A 289 -9.49 1.42 -25.90
N VAL A 290 -8.48 1.74 -26.71
CA VAL A 290 -7.11 2.03 -26.30
C VAL A 290 -6.70 3.38 -26.87
N GLY A 291 -6.11 4.25 -26.04
CA GLY A 291 -5.66 5.58 -26.45
C GLY A 291 -4.23 5.57 -27.01
N HIS A 292 -3.89 6.64 -27.73
CA HIS A 292 -2.56 6.89 -28.32
C HIS A 292 -2.20 8.36 -28.10
N GLY A 293 -1.22 8.64 -27.24
CA GLY A 293 -0.92 10.00 -26.77
C GLY A 293 -1.99 10.64 -25.88
N CYS A 294 -3.10 9.93 -25.64
CA CYS A 294 -4.20 10.26 -24.75
C CYS A 294 -4.71 8.98 -24.07
N SER A 295 -5.56 9.08 -23.06
CA SER A 295 -6.30 7.92 -22.56
C SER A 295 -7.51 7.63 -23.43
N ALA A 296 -7.98 6.39 -23.39
CA ALA A 296 -9.31 6.03 -23.89
C ALA A 296 -10.34 5.97 -22.74
N ASP A 297 -11.55 6.41 -23.04
CA ASP A 297 -12.76 6.27 -22.24
C ASP A 297 -13.93 5.80 -23.14
N TRP A 298 -15.03 5.33 -22.59
CA TRP A 298 -16.16 4.81 -23.38
C TRP A 298 -17.50 4.83 -22.63
N ASP A 299 -18.60 4.60 -23.34
CA ASP A 299 -19.91 4.48 -22.70
C ASP A 299 -19.99 3.21 -21.84
N ASP A 300 -20.66 3.26 -20.70
CA ASP A 300 -20.88 2.07 -19.89
C ASP A 300 -21.63 1.01 -20.73
N PRO A 301 -21.04 -0.18 -20.95
CA PRO A 301 -21.63 -1.16 -21.86
C PRO A 301 -22.98 -1.66 -21.37
N ASP A 302 -23.89 -1.92 -22.31
CA ASP A 302 -25.17 -2.58 -22.01
C ASP A 302 -24.97 -4.05 -21.56
N LEU A 303 -26.07 -4.74 -21.22
CA LEU A 303 -26.03 -6.14 -20.79
C LEU A 303 -25.46 -7.11 -21.84
N ASN A 304 -25.40 -6.69 -23.11
CA ASN A 304 -24.84 -7.46 -24.21
C ASN A 304 -23.38 -7.09 -24.50
N GLY A 305 -22.75 -6.26 -23.66
CA GLY A 305 -21.39 -5.78 -23.87
C GLY A 305 -21.26 -4.84 -25.06
N ARG A 306 -22.25 -3.95 -25.27
CA ARG A 306 -22.26 -2.97 -26.35
C ARG A 306 -22.07 -1.57 -25.78
N SER A 307 -21.02 -0.90 -26.23
CA SER A 307 -20.74 0.50 -25.87
C SER A 307 -21.10 1.44 -27.03
N GLN A 308 -21.73 2.58 -26.73
CA GLN A 308 -22.27 3.49 -27.74
C GLN A 308 -21.25 4.51 -28.26
N TRP A 309 -20.16 4.76 -27.52
CA TRP A 309 -19.12 5.69 -27.92
C TRP A 309 -17.78 5.35 -27.26
N ALA A 310 -16.69 5.77 -27.90
CA ALA A 310 -15.35 5.78 -27.33
C ALA A 310 -14.75 7.17 -27.45
N LYS A 311 -14.00 7.61 -26.45
CA LYS A 311 -13.45 8.96 -26.35
C LYS A 311 -11.95 8.92 -26.09
N ALA A 312 -11.24 9.77 -26.80
CA ALA A 312 -9.88 10.16 -26.54
C ALA A 312 -9.88 11.25 -25.44
N ASP A 313 -9.54 10.88 -24.22
CA ASP A 313 -9.57 11.78 -23.05
C ASP A 313 -8.15 12.21 -22.64
N PRO A 314 -7.83 13.52 -22.68
CA PRO A 314 -6.54 14.03 -22.26
C PRO A 314 -6.35 14.10 -20.74
N LEU A 315 -7.44 14.06 -19.94
CA LEU A 315 -7.39 14.08 -18.47
C LEU A 315 -8.38 13.04 -17.91
N PRO A 316 -8.06 11.74 -18.07
CA PRO A 316 -8.95 10.65 -17.70
C PRO A 316 -9.18 10.59 -16.19
N GLU A 317 -10.38 10.16 -15.84
CA GLU A 317 -10.78 9.89 -14.47
C GLU A 317 -11.50 8.54 -14.37
N TYR A 318 -11.31 7.83 -13.27
CA TYR A 318 -12.03 6.60 -13.00
C TYR A 318 -12.28 6.44 -11.51
N GLU A 319 -13.51 6.12 -11.14
CA GLU A 319 -13.89 5.89 -9.75
C GLU A 319 -13.98 4.39 -9.47
N THR A 320 -13.05 3.90 -8.65
CA THR A 320 -13.07 2.50 -8.24
C THR A 320 -14.17 2.25 -7.21
N PRO A 321 -14.89 1.12 -7.30
CA PRO A 321 -15.93 0.79 -6.34
C PRO A 321 -15.35 0.58 -4.94
N SER A 322 -16.06 1.07 -3.93
CA SER A 322 -15.75 0.79 -2.52
C SER A 322 -16.22 -0.61 -2.17
N ILE A 323 -15.36 -1.39 -1.50
CA ILE A 323 -15.70 -2.71 -0.96
C ILE A 323 -16.01 -2.55 0.53
N THR A 324 -17.16 -3.06 0.98
CA THR A 324 -17.54 -3.08 2.40
C THR A 324 -17.58 -4.51 2.95
N PRO A 325 -17.03 -4.76 4.15
CA PRO A 325 -17.20 -6.01 4.88
C PRO A 325 -18.47 -6.03 5.74
N ASP A 326 -19.19 -4.91 5.83
CA ASP A 326 -20.39 -4.76 6.65
C ASP A 326 -21.59 -5.21 5.81
N ILE A 327 -21.96 -6.48 5.97
CA ILE A 327 -23.00 -7.14 5.18
C ILE A 327 -24.38 -6.86 5.77
N VAL A 328 -25.30 -6.44 4.91
CA VAL A 328 -26.71 -6.19 5.25
C VAL A 328 -27.56 -7.18 4.46
N LEU A 329 -28.46 -7.87 5.15
CA LEU A 329 -29.37 -8.85 4.57
C LEU A 329 -30.54 -8.16 3.85
N GLU A 330 -31.32 -8.94 3.10
CA GLU A 330 -32.49 -8.45 2.34
C GLU A 330 -33.55 -7.78 3.23
N ASP A 331 -33.61 -8.15 4.52
CA ASP A 331 -34.50 -7.55 5.53
C ASP A 331 -33.96 -6.25 6.16
N GLY A 332 -32.80 -5.76 5.71
CA GLY A 332 -32.13 -4.57 6.23
C GLY A 332 -31.32 -4.79 7.51
N THR A 333 -31.25 -6.02 8.02
CA THR A 333 -30.48 -6.33 9.24
C THR A 333 -29.01 -6.56 8.94
N ALA A 334 -28.13 -6.02 9.79
CA ALA A 334 -26.69 -6.23 9.66
C ALA A 334 -26.29 -7.65 10.11
N LEU A 335 -25.56 -8.37 9.27
CA LEU A 335 -25.06 -9.71 9.56
C LEU A 335 -23.80 -9.64 10.44
N THR A 336 -24.02 -9.45 11.74
CA THR A 336 -22.97 -9.36 12.77
C THR A 336 -23.25 -10.35 13.89
N VAL A 337 -22.20 -10.74 14.62
CA VAL A 337 -22.31 -11.70 15.74
C VAL A 337 -21.76 -11.10 17.03
N SER A 338 -22.58 -11.06 18.09
CA SER A 338 -22.20 -10.47 19.38
C SER A 338 -21.13 -11.30 20.10
N MET A 339 -19.94 -10.71 20.31
CA MET A 339 -18.86 -11.36 21.09
C MET A 339 -19.30 -11.62 22.54
N ARG A 340 -20.12 -10.73 23.10
CA ARG A 340 -20.63 -10.84 24.48
C ARG A 340 -21.57 -12.04 24.64
N GLN A 341 -22.45 -12.28 23.67
CA GLN A 341 -23.32 -13.46 23.69
C GLN A 341 -22.54 -14.74 23.44
N LEU A 342 -21.54 -14.72 22.54
CA LEU A 342 -20.63 -15.85 22.35
C LEU A 342 -19.77 -16.15 23.58
N ALA A 343 -19.44 -15.14 24.40
CA ALA A 343 -18.76 -15.33 25.67
C ALA A 343 -19.63 -16.01 26.76
N GLY A 344 -20.93 -16.20 26.49
CA GLY A 344 -21.87 -16.83 27.42
C GLY A 344 -22.47 -15.88 28.46
N ALA A 345 -22.33 -14.56 28.29
CA ALA A 345 -22.94 -13.57 29.20
C ALA A 345 -24.46 -13.46 29.01
N GLU A 346 -24.95 -13.75 27.80
CA GLU A 346 -26.35 -13.69 27.38
C GLU A 346 -26.62 -14.81 26.35
N PRO A 347 -27.85 -15.33 26.25
CA PRO A 347 -28.20 -16.35 25.26
C PRO A 347 -28.21 -15.77 23.83
N GLY A 348 -28.16 -16.65 22.82
CA GLY A 348 -28.35 -16.28 21.41
C GLY A 348 -27.09 -16.30 20.53
N GLY A 349 -25.90 -16.41 21.12
CA GLY A 349 -24.64 -16.42 20.36
C GLY A 349 -24.56 -17.54 19.31
N MET A 350 -24.92 -18.77 19.67
CA MET A 350 -24.90 -19.92 18.73
C MET A 350 -25.90 -19.77 17.58
N ALA A 351 -27.10 -19.27 17.87
CA ALA A 351 -28.11 -19.02 16.83
C ALA A 351 -27.64 -17.97 15.81
N GLN A 352 -26.85 -16.97 16.24
CA GLN A 352 -26.24 -16.01 15.32
C GLN A 352 -25.17 -16.65 14.43
N LEU A 353 -24.36 -17.59 14.96
CA LEU A 353 -23.42 -18.36 14.13
C LEU A 353 -24.15 -19.19 13.08
N GLU A 354 -25.20 -19.91 13.50
CA GLU A 354 -26.06 -20.70 12.60
C GLU A 354 -26.69 -19.82 11.51
N ARG A 355 -27.12 -18.61 11.86
CA ARG A 355 -27.64 -17.64 10.88
C ARG A 355 -26.60 -17.30 9.83
N VAL A 356 -25.36 -16.94 10.22
CA VAL A 356 -24.28 -16.64 9.25
C VAL A 356 -24.06 -17.81 8.27
N LEU A 357 -24.02 -19.05 8.76
CA LEU A 357 -23.82 -20.22 7.91
C LEU A 357 -25.03 -20.52 7.02
N THR A 358 -26.24 -20.28 7.51
CA THR A 358 -27.49 -20.47 6.75
C THR A 358 -27.59 -19.47 5.61
N GLU A 359 -27.31 -18.19 5.88
CA GLU A 359 -27.30 -17.13 4.86
C GLU A 359 -26.22 -17.40 3.80
N TYR A 360 -25.03 -17.86 4.22
CA TYR A 360 -23.97 -18.22 3.27
C TYR A 360 -24.35 -19.44 2.41
N ALA A 361 -24.96 -20.46 3.00
CA ALA A 361 -25.45 -21.62 2.26
C ALA A 361 -26.50 -21.21 1.22
N GLY A 362 -27.47 -20.37 1.59
CA GLY A 362 -28.46 -19.84 0.67
C GLY A 362 -27.84 -19.02 -0.47
N TRP A 363 -26.83 -18.21 -0.16
CA TRP A 363 -26.07 -17.46 -1.18
C TRP A 363 -25.34 -18.40 -2.15
N ILE A 364 -24.69 -19.47 -1.67
CA ILE A 364 -24.00 -20.46 -2.51
C ILE A 364 -24.98 -21.08 -3.52
N GLU A 365 -26.16 -21.50 -3.08
CA GLU A 365 -27.16 -22.11 -3.98
C GLU A 365 -27.64 -21.11 -5.05
N LYS A 366 -27.94 -19.86 -4.66
CA LYS A 366 -28.27 -18.78 -5.61
C LYS A 366 -27.16 -18.57 -6.65
N ARG A 367 -25.89 -18.65 -6.24
CA ARG A 367 -24.73 -18.49 -7.13
C ARG A 367 -24.46 -19.71 -7.99
N ARG A 368 -24.72 -20.93 -7.51
CA ARG A 368 -24.58 -22.18 -8.27
C ARG A 368 -25.50 -22.21 -9.49
N VAL A 369 -26.75 -21.73 -9.35
CA VAL A 369 -27.68 -21.58 -10.49
C VAL A 369 -27.11 -20.63 -11.55
N LYS A 370 -26.54 -19.49 -11.12
CA LYS A 370 -25.90 -18.54 -12.05
C LYS A 370 -24.63 -19.11 -12.69
N ALA A 371 -23.83 -19.88 -11.96
CA ALA A 371 -22.63 -20.54 -12.46
C ALA A 371 -22.97 -21.54 -13.57
N ALA A 372 -24.02 -22.34 -13.39
CA ALA A 372 -24.49 -23.32 -14.38
C ALA A 372 -24.95 -22.65 -15.70
N ALA A 373 -25.45 -21.42 -15.62
CA ALA A 373 -25.88 -20.64 -16.79
C ALA A 373 -24.71 -20.03 -17.60
N LEU A 374 -23.48 -20.01 -17.07
CA LEU A 374 -22.30 -19.59 -17.83
C LEU A 374 -21.91 -20.64 -18.87
N GLU A 375 -21.06 -20.29 -19.84
CA GLU A 375 -20.60 -21.21 -20.90
C GLU A 375 -19.08 -21.40 -20.90
N GLY A 376 -18.62 -22.51 -21.49
CA GLY A 376 -17.20 -22.80 -21.71
C GLY A 376 -16.33 -22.76 -20.45
N GLU A 377 -15.19 -22.06 -20.56
CA GLU A 377 -14.22 -21.91 -19.47
C GLU A 377 -14.79 -21.18 -18.24
N PHE A 378 -15.72 -20.23 -18.44
CA PHE A 378 -16.35 -19.51 -17.34
C PHE A 378 -17.21 -20.43 -16.47
N ARG A 379 -17.95 -21.38 -17.07
CA ARG A 379 -18.69 -22.39 -16.31
C ARG A 379 -17.76 -23.25 -15.46
N THR A 380 -16.71 -23.79 -16.10
CA THR A 380 -15.73 -24.66 -15.43
C THR A 380 -15.09 -23.96 -14.23
N THR A 381 -14.68 -22.70 -14.41
CA THR A 381 -14.06 -21.90 -13.35
C THR A 381 -15.07 -21.56 -12.24
N ALA A 382 -16.32 -21.24 -12.61
CA ALA A 382 -17.37 -20.90 -11.65
C ALA A 382 -17.77 -22.12 -10.79
N GLU A 383 -17.88 -23.30 -11.39
CA GLU A 383 -18.16 -24.56 -10.67
C GLU A 383 -17.04 -24.90 -9.68
N ARG A 384 -15.78 -24.67 -10.05
CA ARG A 384 -14.64 -24.76 -9.12
C ARG A 384 -14.78 -23.79 -7.96
N HIS A 385 -15.08 -22.51 -8.23
CA HIS A 385 -15.30 -21.51 -7.18
C HIS A 385 -16.42 -21.92 -6.21
N MET A 386 -17.54 -22.44 -6.73
CA MET A 386 -18.65 -22.93 -5.89
C MET A 386 -18.27 -24.16 -5.06
N THR A 387 -17.40 -25.03 -5.58
CA THR A 387 -16.85 -26.16 -4.82
C THR A 387 -16.01 -25.66 -3.64
N GLU A 388 -15.16 -24.67 -3.84
CA GLU A 388 -14.36 -24.07 -2.76
C GLU A 388 -15.22 -23.33 -1.73
N CYS A 389 -16.27 -22.61 -2.14
CA CYS A 389 -17.26 -22.04 -1.22
C CYS A 389 -17.95 -23.12 -0.36
N THR A 390 -18.29 -24.26 -0.97
CA THR A 390 -18.95 -25.37 -0.28
C THR A 390 -18.01 -26.01 0.75
N LYS A 391 -16.74 -26.26 0.39
CA LYS A 391 -15.72 -26.74 1.32
C LYS A 391 -15.50 -25.78 2.49
N ALA A 392 -15.46 -24.47 2.23
CA ALA A 392 -15.35 -23.49 3.29
C ALA A 392 -16.55 -23.54 4.25
N LEU A 393 -17.77 -23.70 3.72
CA LEU A 393 -18.98 -23.88 4.54
C LEU A 393 -18.94 -25.15 5.39
N GLU A 394 -18.47 -26.26 4.84
CA GLU A 394 -18.31 -27.52 5.58
C GLU A 394 -17.34 -27.38 6.75
N ARG A 395 -16.17 -26.76 6.53
CA ARG A 395 -15.21 -26.45 7.60
C ARG A 395 -15.80 -25.56 8.69
N MET A 396 -16.59 -24.55 8.29
CA MET A 396 -17.28 -23.69 9.25
C MET A 396 -18.33 -24.44 10.08
N ARG A 397 -19.04 -25.39 9.48
CA ARG A 397 -20.01 -26.25 10.19
C ARG A 397 -19.30 -27.17 11.16
N GLU A 398 -18.20 -27.79 10.77
CA GLU A 398 -17.37 -28.58 11.68
C GLU A 398 -16.90 -27.73 12.87
N GLY A 399 -16.39 -26.53 12.61
CA GLY A 399 -16.02 -25.57 13.66
C GLY A 399 -17.18 -25.23 14.59
N LEU A 400 -18.38 -24.99 14.04
CA LEU A 400 -19.59 -24.73 14.83
C LEU A 400 -19.91 -25.91 15.76
N GLU A 401 -19.91 -27.14 15.25
CA GLU A 401 -20.20 -28.33 16.05
C GLU A 401 -19.20 -28.51 17.20
N LEU A 402 -17.91 -28.24 16.96
CA LEU A 402 -16.87 -28.35 18.00
C LEU A 402 -17.01 -27.31 19.11
N VAL A 403 -17.53 -26.11 18.81
CA VAL A 403 -17.64 -25.03 19.81
C VAL A 403 -18.99 -25.01 20.54
N ARG A 404 -19.97 -25.82 20.11
CA ARG A 404 -21.31 -25.89 20.71
C ARG A 404 -21.25 -26.28 22.18
N ASP A 405 -20.47 -27.31 22.51
CA ASP A 405 -20.44 -27.88 23.85
C ASP A 405 -19.72 -26.94 24.85
N PRO A 406 -20.45 -26.28 25.78
CA PRO A 406 -19.89 -25.42 26.83
C PRO A 406 -18.77 -26.07 27.65
N ASP A 407 -18.84 -27.39 27.83
CA ASP A 407 -18.07 -28.10 28.83
C ASP A 407 -16.82 -28.75 28.25
N SER A 408 -16.78 -28.93 26.92
CA SER A 408 -15.56 -29.30 26.19
C SER A 408 -14.48 -28.21 26.30
N ASP A 409 -13.21 -28.61 26.29
CA ASP A 409 -12.09 -27.65 26.30
C ASP A 409 -12.15 -26.70 25.10
N ILE A 410 -12.62 -27.18 23.94
CA ILE A 410 -12.77 -26.39 22.72
C ILE A 410 -13.85 -25.32 22.89
N GLY A 411 -15.04 -25.69 23.36
CA GLY A 411 -16.12 -24.74 23.61
C GLY A 411 -15.79 -23.73 24.72
N LYS A 412 -15.12 -24.16 25.79
CA LYS A 412 -14.58 -23.26 26.83
C LYS A 412 -13.58 -22.26 26.26
N ALA A 413 -12.59 -22.76 25.51
CA ALA A 413 -11.58 -21.92 24.86
C ALA A 413 -12.22 -20.88 23.92
N PHE A 414 -13.21 -21.30 23.13
CA PHE A 414 -13.94 -20.42 22.21
C PHE A 414 -14.70 -19.30 22.96
N ARG A 415 -15.42 -19.63 24.04
CA ARG A 415 -16.13 -18.62 24.85
C ARG A 415 -15.18 -17.64 25.52
N LEU A 416 -14.09 -18.14 26.10
CA LEU A 416 -13.07 -17.29 26.72
C LEU A 416 -12.35 -16.42 25.68
N ALA A 417 -12.10 -16.92 24.47
CA ALA A 417 -11.52 -16.15 23.38
C ALA A 417 -12.45 -15.01 22.96
N ASN A 418 -13.76 -15.27 22.86
CA ASN A 418 -14.76 -14.23 22.60
C ASN A 418 -14.82 -13.18 23.72
N ALA A 419 -14.71 -13.59 24.99
CA ALA A 419 -14.65 -12.67 26.13
C ALA A 419 -13.39 -11.78 26.07
N ALA A 420 -12.23 -12.35 25.70
CA ALA A 420 -10.98 -11.63 25.56
C ALA A 420 -11.04 -10.62 24.41
N MET A 421 -11.52 -11.05 23.25
CA MET A 421 -11.70 -10.20 22.07
C MET A 421 -12.70 -9.07 22.32
N TYR A 422 -13.81 -9.34 23.03
CA TYR A 422 -14.76 -8.31 23.45
C TYR A 422 -14.08 -7.24 24.31
N LYS A 423 -13.37 -7.65 25.39
CA LYS A 423 -12.64 -6.72 26.27
C LYS A 423 -11.58 -5.91 25.51
N GLN A 424 -10.86 -6.55 24.60
CA GLN A 424 -9.85 -5.91 23.75
C GLN A 424 -10.50 -4.89 22.82
N GLN A 425 -11.61 -5.22 22.16
CA GLN A 425 -12.27 -4.36 21.19
C GLN A 425 -12.89 -3.11 21.86
N LEU A 426 -13.44 -3.26 23.07
CA LEU A 426 -13.96 -2.13 23.86
C LEU A 426 -12.90 -1.11 24.28
N ARG A 427 -11.64 -1.55 24.44
CA ARG A 427 -10.51 -0.68 24.79
C ARG A 427 -9.74 -0.19 23.57
N SER A 428 -9.88 -0.90 22.45
CA SER A 428 -9.26 -0.52 21.19
C SER A 428 -9.80 0.84 20.73
N GLY A 429 -8.94 1.70 20.18
CA GLY A 429 -9.35 3.02 19.66
C GLY A 429 -9.68 4.07 20.72
N ALA A 430 -9.42 3.81 22.01
CA ALA A 430 -9.43 4.86 23.02
C ALA A 430 -8.43 5.98 22.67
N GLU A 431 -8.84 7.22 22.92
CA GLU A 431 -7.99 8.39 22.73
C GLU A 431 -6.79 8.34 23.69
N LEU A 432 -5.65 8.87 23.24
CA LEU A 432 -4.46 8.94 24.06
C LEU A 432 -4.74 9.84 25.28
N ARG A 433 -4.52 9.30 26.48
CA ARG A 433 -4.63 10.04 27.73
C ARG A 433 -3.27 10.64 28.09
N THR A 434 -3.15 11.95 27.97
CA THR A 434 -1.90 12.68 28.17
C THR A 434 -1.38 12.47 29.59
N THR A 435 -0.08 12.25 29.72
CA THR A 435 0.60 12.14 31.01
C THR A 435 1.49 13.35 31.23
N GLN A 436 1.33 14.00 32.38
CA GLN A 436 2.05 15.21 32.76
C GLN A 436 2.74 15.01 34.10
N LEU A 437 3.84 15.72 34.30
CA LEU A 437 4.47 15.85 35.61
C LEU A 437 3.94 17.11 36.30
N VAL A 438 3.18 16.94 37.38
CA VAL A 438 2.62 18.01 38.21
C VAL A 438 3.13 17.82 39.64
N ASP A 439 3.81 18.83 40.19
CA ASP A 439 4.40 18.78 41.54
C ASP A 439 5.28 17.53 41.79
N GLU A 440 6.15 17.19 40.84
CA GLU A 440 7.02 15.99 40.85
C GLU A 440 6.27 14.65 40.88
N ARG A 441 4.95 14.66 40.63
CA ARG A 441 4.11 13.45 40.53
C ARG A 441 3.56 13.28 39.12
N ILE A 442 3.50 12.02 38.69
CA ILE A 442 2.89 11.67 37.42
C ILE A 442 1.37 11.76 37.56
N HIS A 443 0.75 12.58 36.71
CA HIS A 443 -0.69 12.72 36.59
C HIS A 443 -1.13 12.36 35.18
N VAL A 444 -2.20 11.56 35.06
CA VAL A 444 -2.79 11.15 33.78
C VAL A 444 -4.11 11.88 33.61
N GLU A 445 -4.23 12.67 32.55
CA GLU A 445 -5.44 13.42 32.23
C GLU A 445 -6.49 12.55 31.52
N GLY A 446 -7.76 12.88 31.74
CA GLY A 446 -8.90 12.22 31.11
C GLY A 446 -9.31 10.93 31.81
N GLU A 447 -10.56 10.54 31.57
CA GLU A 447 -11.15 9.32 32.12
C GLU A 447 -10.65 8.05 31.40
N PRO A 448 -10.59 6.90 32.08
CA PRO A 448 -10.36 5.61 31.44
C PRO A 448 -11.37 5.33 30.31
N PRO A 449 -11.06 4.41 29.38
CA PRO A 449 -11.95 4.10 28.26
C PRO A 449 -13.38 3.77 28.69
N ASP A 450 -14.36 4.51 28.15
CA ASP A 450 -15.79 4.29 28.38
C ASP A 450 -16.28 3.08 27.58
N GLU A 451 -16.42 1.94 28.26
CA GLU A 451 -16.94 0.71 27.68
C GLU A 451 -18.37 0.86 27.17
N VAL A 452 -19.24 1.59 27.90
CA VAL A 452 -20.66 1.72 27.59
C VAL A 452 -20.85 2.58 26.34
N GLY A 453 -20.20 3.74 26.29
CA GLY A 453 -20.18 4.60 25.10
C GLY A 453 -19.50 3.95 23.90
N THR A 454 -18.59 2.99 24.11
CA THR A 454 -17.94 2.24 23.02
C THR A 454 -18.86 1.19 22.41
N VAL A 455 -19.64 0.46 23.22
CA VAL A 455 -20.71 -0.43 22.72
C VAL A 455 -21.74 0.34 21.90
N ALA A 456 -22.14 1.52 22.39
CA ALA A 456 -23.09 2.39 21.69
C ALA A 456 -22.60 2.85 20.30
N LYS A 457 -21.29 2.78 20.02
CA LYS A 457 -20.67 3.08 18.72
C LYS A 457 -20.58 1.86 17.79
N GLY A 458 -21.28 0.77 18.09
CA GLY A 458 -21.34 -0.44 17.25
C GLY A 458 -20.13 -1.37 17.37
N ARG A 459 -19.37 -1.28 18.48
CA ARG A 459 -18.28 -2.21 18.80
C ARG A 459 -18.76 -3.29 19.77
N GLY A 460 -18.07 -4.44 19.79
CA GLY A 460 -18.43 -5.63 20.57
C GLY A 460 -19.01 -6.78 19.75
N ALA A 461 -18.91 -6.70 18.42
CA ALA A 461 -19.42 -7.71 17.50
C ALA A 461 -18.37 -8.10 16.44
N TRP A 462 -18.43 -9.35 16.01
CA TRP A 462 -17.74 -9.84 14.84
C TRP A 462 -18.48 -9.45 13.57
N ARG A 463 -17.72 -9.08 12.54
CA ARG A 463 -18.21 -9.11 11.16
C ARG A 463 -18.33 -10.56 10.68
N ALA A 464 -19.26 -10.82 9.76
CA ALA A 464 -19.50 -12.15 9.21
C ALA A 464 -18.21 -12.86 8.75
N PHE A 465 -17.36 -12.16 7.98
CA PHE A 465 -16.05 -12.66 7.54
C PHE A 465 -15.16 -13.16 8.70
N GLN A 466 -15.07 -12.38 9.78
CA GLN A 466 -14.12 -12.65 10.87
C GLN A 466 -14.50 -13.92 11.64
N ILE A 467 -15.78 -14.05 11.98
CA ILE A 467 -16.28 -15.19 12.73
C ILE A 467 -16.35 -16.45 11.85
N ALA A 468 -16.68 -16.29 10.57
CA ALA A 468 -16.65 -17.37 9.59
C ALA A 468 -15.24 -17.95 9.42
N PHE A 469 -14.23 -17.08 9.30
CA PHE A 469 -12.83 -17.52 9.28
C PHE A 469 -12.44 -18.26 10.56
N LEU A 470 -12.80 -17.72 11.74
CA LEU A 470 -12.50 -18.33 13.02
C LEU A 470 -13.09 -19.75 13.10
N LEU A 471 -14.36 -19.93 12.73
CA LEU A 471 -15.01 -21.25 12.68
C LEU A 471 -14.29 -22.21 11.72
N ALA A 472 -13.92 -21.76 10.52
CA ALA A 472 -13.23 -22.61 9.54
C ALA A 472 -11.82 -23.06 10.01
N ALA A 473 -11.13 -22.24 10.82
CA ALA A 473 -9.78 -22.51 11.28
C ALA A 473 -9.71 -23.32 12.59
N VAL A 474 -10.75 -23.26 13.44
CA VAL A 474 -10.81 -23.94 14.74
C VAL A 474 -10.50 -25.44 14.67
N PRO A 475 -11.10 -26.27 13.77
CA PRO A 475 -10.85 -27.71 13.76
C PRO A 475 -9.37 -28.08 13.62
N SER A 476 -8.70 -27.52 12.62
CA SER A 476 -7.28 -27.75 12.35
C SER A 476 -6.32 -27.12 13.37
N THR A 477 -6.78 -26.12 14.11
CA THR A 477 -6.02 -25.50 15.20
C THR A 477 -6.12 -26.34 16.47
N ALA A 478 -7.32 -26.84 16.77
CA ALA A 478 -7.61 -27.59 17.99
C ALA A 478 -7.09 -29.04 17.97
N ASN A 479 -7.04 -29.68 16.80
CA ASN A 479 -6.60 -31.06 16.65
C ASN A 479 -5.29 -31.15 15.81
N PRO A 480 -4.14 -31.50 16.42
CA PRO A 480 -2.88 -31.67 15.70
C PRO A 480 -2.89 -32.77 14.62
N ALA A 481 -3.79 -33.76 14.72
CA ALA A 481 -3.94 -34.84 13.74
C ALA A 481 -4.98 -34.52 12.64
N HIS A 482 -5.55 -33.30 12.63
CA HIS A 482 -6.55 -32.93 11.64
C HIS A 482 -5.96 -32.93 10.21
N PRO A 483 -6.67 -33.43 9.19
CA PRO A 483 -6.15 -33.46 7.80
C PRO A 483 -5.74 -32.08 7.26
N ASP A 484 -6.46 -31.02 7.66
CA ASP A 484 -6.13 -29.63 7.29
C ASP A 484 -5.11 -28.96 8.22
N ARG A 485 -4.47 -29.70 9.15
CA ARG A 485 -3.39 -29.16 9.99
C ARG A 485 -2.25 -28.63 9.13
N SER A 486 -1.94 -29.35 8.05
CA SER A 486 -0.85 -29.02 7.15
C SER A 486 -1.17 -27.96 6.09
N VAL A 487 -2.45 -27.59 5.97
CA VAL A 487 -2.94 -26.59 5.00
C VAL A 487 -2.59 -25.18 5.46
N VAL A 488 -2.21 -24.32 4.53
CA VAL A 488 -2.09 -22.88 4.78
C VAL A 488 -3.45 -22.22 4.57
N ASP A 489 -4.01 -21.62 5.62
CA ASP A 489 -5.20 -20.76 5.47
C ASP A 489 -4.76 -19.34 5.08
N LEU A 490 -5.17 -18.89 3.89
CA LEU A 490 -4.78 -17.59 3.34
C LEU A 490 -5.96 -16.61 3.42
N ILE A 491 -5.86 -15.63 4.32
CA ILE A 491 -6.82 -14.53 4.43
C ILE A 491 -6.55 -13.52 3.31
N PHE A 492 -7.46 -13.45 2.35
CA PHE A 492 -7.46 -12.46 1.27
C PHE A 492 -8.60 -11.48 1.45
N PHE A 493 -8.27 -10.28 1.94
CA PHE A 493 -9.27 -9.27 2.22
C PHE A 493 -8.66 -7.85 2.10
N PRO A 494 -9.43 -6.84 1.63
CA PRO A 494 -8.93 -5.47 1.54
C PRO A 494 -8.40 -4.94 2.88
N THR A 495 -7.47 -3.99 2.81
CA THR A 495 -6.92 -3.30 3.99
C THR A 495 -8.02 -2.61 4.78
N GLY A 496 -8.01 -2.72 6.10
CA GLY A 496 -9.05 -2.16 6.97
C GLY A 496 -10.32 -3.03 7.11
N GLY A 497 -10.42 -4.14 6.38
CA GLY A 497 -11.58 -5.04 6.44
C GLY A 497 -11.67 -5.91 7.72
N GLY A 498 -10.65 -5.87 8.59
CA GLY A 498 -10.67 -6.56 9.88
C GLY A 498 -9.97 -7.92 9.90
N LYS A 499 -8.98 -8.14 9.03
CA LYS A 499 -8.13 -9.35 8.99
C LYS A 499 -7.45 -9.63 10.34
N THR A 500 -6.97 -8.57 10.98
CA THR A 500 -6.28 -8.68 12.28
C THR A 500 -7.16 -9.26 13.37
N GLU A 501 -8.39 -8.80 13.51
CA GLU A 501 -9.32 -9.35 14.50
C GLU A 501 -9.54 -10.85 14.30
N ALA A 502 -9.61 -11.31 13.04
CA ALA A 502 -9.85 -12.71 12.72
C ALA A 502 -8.72 -13.63 13.23
N TYR A 503 -7.46 -13.32 12.91
CA TYR A 503 -6.34 -14.14 13.39
C TYR A 503 -5.99 -13.88 14.87
N LEU A 504 -6.32 -12.71 15.44
CA LEU A 504 -6.19 -12.47 16.89
C LEU A 504 -7.25 -13.26 17.69
N GLY A 505 -8.46 -13.42 17.15
CA GLY A 505 -9.48 -14.32 17.72
C GLY A 505 -8.99 -15.77 17.77
N LEU A 506 -8.39 -16.25 16.67
CA LEU A 506 -7.79 -17.59 16.62
C LEU A 506 -6.58 -17.72 17.56
N SER A 507 -5.79 -16.66 17.68
CA SER A 507 -4.66 -16.58 18.63
C SER A 507 -5.13 -16.73 20.08
N ALA A 508 -6.18 -15.99 20.46
CA ALA A 508 -6.78 -16.11 21.78
C ALA A 508 -7.27 -17.54 22.04
N PHE A 509 -7.97 -18.13 21.07
CA PHE A 509 -8.45 -19.51 21.13
C PHE A 509 -7.31 -20.52 21.36
N ALA A 510 -6.24 -20.47 20.58
CA ALA A 510 -5.10 -21.40 20.71
C ALA A 510 -4.42 -21.30 22.08
N MET A 511 -4.13 -20.08 22.55
CA MET A 511 -3.52 -19.85 23.87
C MET A 511 -4.38 -20.36 25.02
N LEU A 512 -5.71 -20.15 24.94
CA LEU A 512 -6.65 -20.62 25.96
C LEU A 512 -6.82 -22.13 25.93
N LEU A 513 -6.93 -22.73 24.74
CA LEU A 513 -7.07 -24.17 24.58
C LEU A 513 -5.84 -24.92 25.13
N ARG A 514 -4.64 -24.40 24.86
CA ARG A 514 -3.39 -24.94 25.42
C ARG A 514 -3.41 -24.94 26.95
N ARG A 515 -3.79 -23.82 27.58
CA ARG A 515 -3.87 -23.71 29.04
C ARG A 515 -4.98 -24.53 29.67
N LEU A 516 -6.12 -24.70 28.99
CA LEU A 516 -7.21 -25.54 29.49
C LEU A 516 -6.82 -27.02 29.51
N ARG A 517 -6.09 -27.47 28.48
CA ARG A 517 -5.57 -28.84 28.41
C ARG A 517 -4.42 -29.09 29.37
N GLU A 518 -3.51 -28.12 29.48
CA GLU A 518 -2.35 -28.17 30.36
C GLU A 518 -2.11 -26.81 31.03
N PRO A 519 -2.67 -26.58 32.25
CA PRO A 519 -2.54 -25.30 32.94
C PRO A 519 -1.10 -24.86 33.18
N GLY A 520 -0.16 -25.81 33.29
CA GLY A 520 1.26 -25.56 33.45
C GLY A 520 2.00 -25.14 32.18
N ASP A 521 1.43 -25.32 30.98
CA ASP A 521 2.13 -25.05 29.72
C ASP A 521 2.19 -23.55 29.40
N ALA A 522 3.24 -22.90 29.90
CA ALA A 522 3.52 -21.48 29.72
C ALA A 522 4.48 -21.17 28.56
N SER A 523 4.57 -22.05 27.58
CA SER A 523 5.44 -21.89 26.42
C SER A 523 4.91 -20.90 25.39
N VAL A 524 5.77 -20.56 24.42
CA VAL A 524 5.36 -19.81 23.24
C VAL A 524 4.32 -20.63 22.47
N THR A 525 3.10 -20.11 22.37
CA THR A 525 2.01 -20.75 21.61
C THR A 525 1.99 -20.26 20.17
N ILE A 526 2.27 -18.97 19.98
CA ILE A 526 2.08 -18.30 18.69
C ILE A 526 3.36 -17.58 18.29
N LEU A 527 3.78 -17.80 17.05
CA LEU A 527 4.82 -17.04 16.38
C LEU A 527 4.19 -16.21 15.25
N MET A 528 3.98 -14.92 15.49
CA MET A 528 3.49 -13.97 14.49
C MET A 528 4.67 -13.25 13.82
N ARG A 529 4.68 -13.23 12.49
CA ARG A 529 5.83 -12.83 11.67
C ARG A 529 5.48 -11.68 10.74
N TYR A 530 6.42 -10.75 10.60
CA TYR A 530 6.34 -9.60 9.70
C TYR A 530 7.57 -9.53 8.80
N THR A 531 7.41 -8.91 7.63
CA THR A 531 8.49 -8.80 6.64
C THR A 531 9.40 -7.61 6.91
N LEU A 532 8.83 -6.47 7.28
CA LEU A 532 9.55 -5.22 7.52
C LEU A 532 9.75 -5.00 9.02
N ARG A 533 10.87 -4.32 9.33
CA ARG A 533 11.23 -3.84 10.68
C ARG A 533 10.09 -3.06 11.35
N LEU A 534 9.22 -2.48 10.53
CA LEU A 534 8.00 -1.84 10.97
C LEU A 534 6.92 -2.86 11.29
N LEU A 535 6.97 -3.40 12.51
CA LEU A 535 5.73 -3.71 13.18
C LEU A 535 5.02 -2.37 13.35
N THR A 536 3.94 -2.12 12.62
CA THR A 536 3.11 -0.93 12.89
C THR A 536 2.81 -0.97 14.38
N ALA A 537 3.29 0.00 15.17
CA ALA A 537 3.13 0.00 16.63
C ALA A 537 1.66 -0.21 17.02
N GLN A 538 0.74 0.18 16.15
CA GLN A 538 -0.69 -0.15 16.21
C GLN A 538 -0.99 -1.66 16.29
N GLN A 539 -0.41 -2.51 15.44
CA GLN A 539 -0.62 -3.97 15.48
C GLN A 539 -0.02 -4.60 16.74
N PHE A 540 1.14 -4.12 17.19
CA PHE A 540 1.67 -4.50 18.49
C PHE A 540 0.72 -4.15 19.63
N LEU A 541 0.25 -2.89 19.67
CA LEU A 541 -0.64 -2.40 20.71
C LEU A 541 -1.97 -3.15 20.72
N ARG A 542 -2.48 -3.58 19.55
CA ARG A 542 -3.69 -4.40 19.46
C ARG A 542 -3.48 -5.80 20.05
N ALA A 543 -2.38 -6.46 19.69
CA ALA A 543 -2.01 -7.76 20.26
C ALA A 543 -1.72 -7.66 21.77
N ALA A 544 -1.01 -6.62 22.22
CA ALA A 544 -0.76 -6.35 23.63
C ALA A 544 -2.07 -6.11 24.41
N GLY A 545 -3.04 -5.41 23.81
CA GLY A 545 -4.38 -5.25 24.37
C GLY A 545 -5.11 -6.59 24.55
N LEU A 546 -4.99 -7.50 23.58
CA LEU A 546 -5.52 -8.87 23.71
C LEU A 546 -4.85 -9.63 24.85
N ILE A 547 -3.52 -9.58 24.95
CA ILE A 547 -2.79 -10.24 26.04
C ILE A 547 -3.20 -9.67 27.41
N CYS A 548 -3.37 -8.35 27.53
CA CYS A 548 -3.91 -7.74 28.76
C CYS A 548 -5.31 -8.29 29.09
N ALA A 549 -6.18 -8.48 28.10
CA ALA A 549 -7.50 -9.07 28.30
C ALA A 549 -7.44 -10.56 28.71
N LEU A 550 -6.54 -11.33 28.12
CA LEU A 550 -6.31 -12.74 28.51
C LEU A 550 -5.75 -12.87 29.92
N GLU A 551 -4.79 -12.01 30.29
CA GLU A 551 -4.23 -12.00 31.64
C GLU A 551 -5.27 -11.59 32.69
N ASP A 552 -6.14 -10.63 32.37
CA ASP A 552 -7.28 -10.26 33.22
C ASP A 552 -8.23 -11.44 33.47
N LEU A 553 -8.57 -12.19 32.41
CA LEU A 553 -9.40 -13.39 32.50
C LEU A 553 -8.71 -14.53 33.27
N ARG A 554 -7.41 -14.74 33.04
CA ARG A 554 -6.61 -15.76 33.73
C ARG A 554 -6.62 -15.55 35.24
N ARG A 555 -6.42 -14.32 35.71
CA ARG A 555 -6.41 -14.00 37.16
C ARG A 555 -7.73 -14.36 37.86
N GLN A 556 -8.84 -14.27 37.14
CA GLN A 556 -10.15 -14.64 37.67
C GLN A 556 -10.36 -16.17 37.68
N ARG A 557 -9.53 -16.91 36.94
CA ARG A 557 -9.65 -18.36 36.66
C ARG A 557 -8.31 -19.08 36.81
N GLU A 558 -7.50 -18.69 37.78
CA GLU A 558 -6.13 -19.19 37.95
C GLU A 558 -6.07 -20.72 38.11
N LYS A 559 -7.09 -21.30 38.74
CA LYS A 559 -7.21 -22.76 38.89
C LYS A 559 -7.39 -23.49 37.56
N GLU A 560 -8.06 -22.86 36.58
CA GLU A 560 -8.34 -23.44 35.26
C GLU A 560 -7.22 -23.15 34.26
N LEU A 561 -6.63 -21.96 34.31
CA LEU A 561 -5.69 -21.45 33.29
C LEU A 561 -4.23 -21.39 33.75
N GLY A 562 -3.95 -21.79 34.99
CA GLY A 562 -2.61 -21.80 35.58
C GLY A 562 -2.16 -20.47 36.19
N GLY A 563 -1.09 -20.54 36.98
CA GLY A 563 -0.49 -19.39 37.69
C GLY A 563 0.37 -18.48 36.81
N GLU A 564 0.91 -19.02 35.72
CA GLU A 564 1.81 -18.30 34.81
C GLU A 564 1.05 -17.33 33.89
N ARG A 565 1.55 -16.10 33.75
CA ARG A 565 0.86 -15.03 33.04
C ARG A 565 0.80 -15.26 31.52
N PHE A 566 -0.28 -14.81 30.88
CA PHE A 566 -0.23 -14.58 29.42
C PHE A 566 0.65 -13.37 29.12
N SER A 567 1.52 -13.45 28.13
CA SER A 567 2.43 -12.35 27.79
C SER A 567 2.77 -12.26 26.30
N ILE A 568 3.24 -11.08 25.89
CA ILE A 568 3.68 -10.77 24.52
C ILE A 568 5.16 -10.38 24.48
N GLY A 569 5.88 -10.92 23.49
CA GLY A 569 7.28 -10.58 23.20
C GLY A 569 7.45 -9.91 21.85
N ILE A 570 8.44 -9.01 21.74
CA ILE A 570 8.90 -8.43 20.47
C ILE A 570 10.31 -8.94 20.14
N TRP A 571 10.47 -9.49 18.93
CA TRP A 571 11.72 -10.11 18.43
C TRP A 571 12.07 -9.57 17.03
N VAL A 572 12.60 -8.34 16.94
CA VAL A 572 12.65 -7.58 15.66
C VAL A 572 14.02 -7.01 15.25
N GLY A 573 14.98 -6.88 16.17
CA GLY A 573 16.39 -6.55 15.88
C GLY A 573 16.92 -5.42 16.77
N SER A 574 18.25 -5.25 16.85
CA SER A 574 18.88 -4.19 17.67
C SER A 574 18.58 -2.78 17.19
N ASP A 575 18.29 -2.61 15.90
CA ASP A 575 17.91 -1.32 15.30
C ASP A 575 16.50 -0.87 15.76
N SER A 576 15.75 -1.78 16.37
CA SER A 576 14.34 -1.63 16.69
C SER A 576 14.07 -1.65 18.19
N THR A 577 14.61 -2.65 18.88
CA THR A 577 14.55 -2.79 20.33
C THR A 577 15.88 -3.36 20.87
N PRO A 578 16.23 -3.11 22.14
CA PRO A 578 17.49 -3.60 22.68
C PRO A 578 17.55 -5.14 22.68
N ASN A 579 18.68 -5.71 22.27
CA ASN A 579 18.85 -7.17 22.35
C ASN A 579 19.23 -7.63 23.77
N LYS A 580 19.89 -6.78 24.57
CA LYS A 580 20.38 -7.12 25.91
C LYS A 580 19.76 -6.24 26.99
N ASN A 581 19.53 -6.82 28.16
CA ASN A 581 19.00 -6.09 29.32
C ASN A 581 19.93 -4.97 29.80
N THR A 582 21.25 -5.16 29.68
CA THR A 582 22.24 -4.12 30.01
C THR A 582 22.12 -2.89 29.11
N ASP A 583 21.83 -3.10 27.82
CA ASP A 583 21.63 -2.02 26.87
C ASP A 583 20.30 -1.30 27.16
N ALA A 584 19.22 -2.05 27.40
CA ALA A 584 17.92 -1.49 27.77
C ALA A 584 17.99 -0.58 29.01
N VAL A 585 18.68 -1.01 30.07
CA VAL A 585 18.85 -0.19 31.28
C VAL A 585 19.69 1.06 31.01
N ARG A 586 20.75 0.95 30.20
CA ARG A 586 21.55 2.10 29.77
C ARG A 586 20.68 3.12 29.02
N ASP A 587 19.86 2.64 28.10
CA ASP A 587 19.02 3.50 27.25
C ASP A 587 17.91 4.19 28.08
N LEU A 588 17.29 3.48 29.04
CA LEU A 588 16.35 4.09 30.00
C LEU A 588 17.02 5.20 30.82
N ARG A 589 18.20 4.94 31.40
CA ARG A 589 18.95 5.93 32.19
C ARG A 589 19.43 7.11 31.35
N ALA A 590 19.68 6.92 30.06
CA ALA A 590 19.99 8.00 29.13
C ALA A 590 18.74 8.87 28.87
N MET A 591 17.58 8.24 28.68
CA MET A 591 16.30 8.93 28.51
C MET A 591 15.96 9.85 29.70
N GLU A 592 16.12 9.35 30.93
CA GLU A 592 15.87 10.11 32.17
C GLU A 592 16.81 11.32 32.36
N ARG A 593 18.07 11.19 31.92
CA ARG A 593 19.11 12.22 32.14
C ARG A 593 19.18 13.25 31.02
N GLU A 594 19.11 12.80 29.78
CA GLU A 594 19.50 13.57 28.59
C GLU A 594 18.30 13.86 27.66
N GLY A 595 17.13 13.26 27.93
CA GLY A 595 15.95 13.38 27.03
C GLY A 595 16.13 12.61 25.72
N GLY A 596 16.80 11.45 25.81
CA GLY A 596 17.14 10.60 24.67
C GLY A 596 15.96 9.87 24.02
N GLU A 597 16.28 9.16 22.95
CA GLU A 597 15.37 8.38 22.10
C GLU A 597 14.70 7.24 22.88
N ASN A 598 13.49 6.85 22.47
CA ASN A 598 12.73 5.77 23.13
C ASN A 598 12.79 4.45 22.35
N PRO A 599 13.60 3.46 22.80
CA PRO A 599 13.80 2.21 22.08
C PRO A 599 12.72 1.14 22.41
N PHE A 600 11.72 1.45 23.23
CA PHE A 600 10.82 0.43 23.80
C PHE A 600 9.48 0.23 23.07
N LEU A 601 9.20 0.97 21.98
CA LEU A 601 8.00 0.90 21.13
C LEU A 601 6.62 1.11 21.82
N LEU A 602 6.55 1.10 23.15
CA LEU A 602 5.33 1.15 23.94
C LEU A 602 5.03 2.58 24.41
N LEU A 603 4.47 3.41 23.52
CA LEU A 603 4.19 4.83 23.78
C LEU A 603 2.90 5.10 24.57
N ARG A 604 2.10 4.07 24.83
CA ARG A 604 0.90 4.15 25.66
C ARG A 604 0.54 2.80 26.27
N CYS A 605 -0.18 2.84 27.38
CA CYS A 605 -0.73 1.66 28.03
C CYS A 605 -1.76 0.99 27.10
N PRO A 606 -1.59 -0.30 26.75
CA PRO A 606 -2.50 -1.02 25.85
C PRO A 606 -3.86 -1.31 26.49
N TRP A 607 -4.01 -1.11 27.80
CA TRP A 607 -5.25 -1.32 28.54
C TRP A 607 -6.11 -0.06 28.68
N CYS A 608 -5.52 1.05 29.14
CA CYS A 608 -6.26 2.28 29.46
C CYS A 608 -5.85 3.50 28.64
N ALA A 609 -4.96 3.35 27.64
CA ALA A 609 -4.47 4.40 26.76
C ALA A 609 -3.71 5.57 27.42
N ALA A 610 -3.29 5.43 28.68
CA ALA A 610 -2.38 6.38 29.33
C ALA A 610 -1.05 6.47 28.58
N GLN A 611 -0.60 7.69 28.26
CA GLN A 611 0.68 7.95 27.60
C GLN A 611 1.86 7.40 28.42
N MET A 612 2.87 6.83 27.73
CA MET A 612 4.08 6.28 28.33
C MET A 612 5.32 6.83 27.63
N GLY A 613 6.47 6.78 28.29
CA GLY A 613 7.73 7.34 27.81
C GLY A 613 8.00 8.75 28.35
N PRO A 614 8.83 9.56 27.67
CA PRO A 614 9.18 10.91 28.13
C PRO A 614 7.94 11.80 28.28
N VAL A 615 7.79 12.46 29.44
CA VAL A 615 6.67 13.38 29.70
C VAL A 615 7.15 14.82 29.93
N LYS A 616 6.31 15.79 29.55
CA LYS A 616 6.61 17.21 29.72
C LYS A 616 6.31 17.65 31.16
N SER A 617 7.23 18.41 31.75
CA SER A 617 6.99 19.12 33.01
C SER A 617 6.09 20.33 32.75
N VAL A 618 5.03 20.49 33.54
CA VAL A 618 4.15 21.67 33.47
C VAL A 618 4.33 22.47 34.75
N ASP A 619 4.65 23.77 34.60
CA ASP A 619 4.72 24.68 35.76
C ASP A 619 3.29 24.97 36.24
N SER A 620 3.06 24.78 37.54
CA SER A 620 1.73 24.90 38.16
C SER A 620 1.15 26.32 37.95
N PRO A 621 -0.07 26.50 37.38
CA PRO A 621 -0.63 27.83 37.09
C PRO A 621 -1.03 28.68 38.30
N ASN A 622 -0.94 28.18 39.54
CA ASN A 622 -1.56 28.79 40.72
C ASN A 622 -0.56 29.43 41.72
N LEU A 623 0.35 30.26 41.24
CA LEU A 623 1.14 31.17 42.09
C LEU A 623 1.18 32.59 41.52
N THR A 624 0.01 33.19 41.27
CA THR A 624 -0.12 34.65 41.17
C THR A 624 -1.15 35.14 42.18
N ALA A 625 -0.68 35.56 43.36
CA ALA A 625 -1.03 36.81 44.04
C ALA A 625 -0.70 36.75 45.54
N GLY A 626 0.17 37.66 45.99
CA GLY A 626 0.24 38.09 47.39
C GLY A 626 1.46 37.61 48.17
N GLY A 627 2.48 38.47 48.27
CA GLY A 627 3.47 38.37 49.35
C GLY A 627 4.90 38.67 48.90
N ARG A 628 5.34 39.91 49.10
CA ARG A 628 6.77 40.28 49.08
C ARG A 628 7.48 39.54 50.23
N GLY A 629 8.04 38.38 49.94
CA GLY A 629 8.88 37.62 50.86
C GLY A 629 10.15 37.14 50.15
N ARG A 630 11.30 37.71 50.51
CA ARG A 630 12.63 37.20 50.14
C ARG A 630 12.72 35.73 50.54
N THR A 631 12.74 34.83 49.56
CA THR A 631 13.14 33.42 49.76
C THR A 631 14.35 33.10 48.89
N PRO A 632 15.25 32.23 49.38
CA PRO A 632 16.57 32.05 48.79
C PRO A 632 16.49 31.27 47.49
N ARG A 633 17.31 31.67 46.51
CA ARG A 633 17.61 30.96 45.26
C ARG A 633 17.81 29.46 45.54
N ARG A 634 16.77 28.65 45.34
CA ARG A 634 16.92 27.19 45.18
C ARG A 634 17.75 27.00 43.91
N LYS A 635 18.96 26.47 44.09
CA LYS A 635 19.81 25.95 43.01
C LYS A 635 18.92 25.13 42.08
N HIS A 636 18.88 25.50 40.79
CA HIS A 636 18.39 24.63 39.73
C HIS A 636 19.16 23.31 39.82
N LYS A 637 18.61 22.29 40.48
CA LYS A 637 18.90 20.90 40.13
C LYS A 637 18.42 20.77 38.69
N GLY A 638 19.32 20.35 37.79
CA GLY A 638 19.01 20.24 36.36
C GLY A 638 17.69 19.51 36.15
N LYS A 639 16.84 20.03 35.25
CA LYS A 639 15.59 19.40 34.83
C LYS A 639 15.84 17.91 34.57
N GLN A 640 15.44 17.05 35.50
CA GLN A 640 15.38 15.62 35.26
C GLN A 640 14.19 15.39 34.34
N ASN A 641 14.41 14.76 33.19
CA ASN A 641 13.31 14.39 32.31
C ASN A 641 12.62 13.18 32.94
N SER A 642 11.38 13.33 33.36
CA SER A 642 10.61 12.20 33.91
C SER A 642 10.15 11.29 32.77
N VAL A 643 10.35 9.98 32.95
CA VAL A 643 9.87 8.95 32.03
C VAL A 643 8.71 8.22 32.69
N ALA A 644 7.53 8.27 32.09
CA ALA A 644 6.34 7.65 32.62
C ALA A 644 6.21 6.20 32.16
N GLY A 645 6.06 5.29 33.12
CA GLY A 645 5.67 3.90 32.89
C GLY A 645 6.78 2.93 32.49
N TYR A 646 8.04 3.38 32.45
CA TYR A 646 9.23 2.53 32.28
C TYR A 646 10.02 2.54 33.59
N GLU A 647 10.41 1.37 34.09
CA GLU A 647 11.12 1.29 35.35
C GLU A 647 12.22 0.25 35.34
N GLU A 648 13.34 0.56 35.98
CA GLU A 648 14.40 -0.41 36.23
C GLU A 648 14.02 -1.32 37.41
N TYR A 649 13.98 -2.63 37.18
CA TYR A 649 13.77 -3.63 38.23
C TYR A 649 14.72 -4.81 38.05
N ARG A 650 15.59 -5.04 39.05
CA ARG A 650 16.59 -6.15 39.06
C ARG A 650 17.44 -6.22 37.77
N GLY A 651 17.88 -5.06 37.27
CA GLY A 651 18.72 -4.97 36.06
C GLY A 651 17.96 -5.18 34.74
N ARG A 652 16.63 -5.06 34.75
CA ARG A 652 15.75 -5.15 33.57
C ARG A 652 14.84 -3.93 33.51
N VAL A 653 14.27 -3.67 32.34
CA VAL A 653 13.24 -2.63 32.16
C VAL A 653 11.86 -3.28 32.19
N ILE A 654 11.02 -2.89 33.15
CA ILE A 654 9.62 -3.33 33.25
C ILE A 654 8.67 -2.19 32.89
N PHE A 655 7.50 -2.55 32.37
CA PHE A 655 6.48 -1.61 31.93
C PHE A 655 5.32 -1.57 32.93
N ARG A 656 5.05 -0.41 33.52
CA ARG A 656 3.90 -0.20 34.43
C ARG A 656 3.04 0.93 33.94
N CYS A 657 1.72 0.80 34.06
CA CYS A 657 0.84 1.88 33.69
C CYS A 657 1.05 3.09 34.64
N PRO A 658 1.24 4.31 34.13
CA PRO A 658 1.42 5.50 34.99
C PRO A 658 0.14 5.93 35.71
N ASP A 659 -1.03 5.52 35.21
CA ASP A 659 -2.31 5.75 35.88
C ASP A 659 -2.48 4.80 37.07
N ALA A 660 -2.48 5.34 38.29
CA ALA A 660 -2.65 4.57 39.53
C ALA A 660 -3.97 3.76 39.59
N ASN A 661 -5.01 4.21 38.89
CA ASN A 661 -6.31 3.51 38.83
C ASN A 661 -6.32 2.33 37.85
N CYS A 662 -5.31 2.23 36.98
CA CYS A 662 -5.19 1.11 36.07
C CYS A 662 -4.73 -0.14 36.81
N GLN A 663 -5.34 -1.29 36.51
CA GLN A 663 -4.94 -2.56 37.13
C GLN A 663 -3.51 -3.03 36.80
N PHE A 664 -2.89 -2.44 35.78
CA PHE A 664 -1.51 -2.71 35.36
C PHE A 664 -0.50 -1.69 35.92
N SER A 665 -0.89 -0.87 36.90
CA SER A 665 -0.01 0.10 37.57
C SER A 665 0.76 -0.51 38.74
N LYS A 666 0.24 -1.60 39.33
CA LYS A 666 0.80 -2.19 40.55
C LYS A 666 2.10 -2.94 40.27
N ALA A 667 3.01 -2.94 41.25
CA ALA A 667 4.33 -3.58 41.14
C ALA A 667 4.27 -5.09 40.92
N ASP A 668 3.27 -5.78 41.48
CA ASP A 668 3.00 -7.21 41.30
C ASP A 668 2.26 -7.50 39.97
N ARG A 669 1.77 -6.47 39.28
CA ARG A 669 0.93 -6.58 38.08
C ARG A 669 1.41 -5.63 36.97
N PRO A 670 2.69 -5.65 36.58
CA PRO A 670 3.15 -4.85 35.46
C PRO A 670 2.45 -5.31 34.16
N LEU A 671 2.57 -4.49 33.12
CA LEU A 671 2.11 -4.86 31.78
C LEU A 671 2.81 -6.16 31.33
N PRO A 672 2.07 -7.10 30.72
CA PRO A 672 2.61 -8.41 30.33
C PRO A 672 3.40 -8.35 29.01
N VAL A 673 4.33 -7.41 28.90
CA VAL A 673 5.02 -7.04 27.67
C VAL A 673 6.54 -7.17 27.86
N TYR A 674 7.21 -7.81 26.89
CA TYR A 674 8.66 -7.93 26.83
C TYR A 674 9.17 -7.42 25.48
N VAL A 675 10.08 -6.45 25.50
CA VAL A 675 10.63 -5.82 24.27
C VAL A 675 12.12 -6.07 24.09
N VAL A 676 12.77 -6.71 25.07
CA VAL A 676 14.20 -7.03 25.05
C VAL A 676 14.37 -8.52 24.74
N ASP A 677 15.23 -8.86 23.77
CA ASP A 677 15.47 -10.26 23.35
C ASP A 677 15.84 -11.17 24.54
N ASP A 678 16.71 -10.72 25.46
CA ASP A 678 17.05 -11.45 26.69
C ASP A 678 15.81 -11.91 27.46
N ASP A 679 14.87 -10.99 27.69
CA ASP A 679 13.62 -11.28 28.41
C ASP A 679 12.69 -12.16 27.58
N VAL A 680 12.65 -11.98 26.26
CA VAL A 680 11.83 -12.81 25.35
C VAL A 680 12.29 -14.27 25.38
N TYR A 681 13.61 -14.53 25.38
CA TYR A 681 14.14 -15.90 25.48
C TYR A 681 13.94 -16.51 26.87
N GLU A 682 14.08 -15.72 27.94
CA GLU A 682 13.95 -16.22 29.31
C GLU A 682 12.49 -16.49 29.70
N CYS A 683 11.62 -15.50 29.45
CA CYS A 683 10.23 -15.54 29.86
C CYS A 683 9.33 -16.35 28.91
N ARG A 684 9.74 -16.56 27.65
CA ARG A 684 9.00 -17.35 26.63
C ARG A 684 7.53 -16.93 26.50
N PRO A 685 7.28 -15.69 26.06
CA PRO A 685 5.94 -15.13 26.05
C PRO A 685 4.98 -15.95 25.17
N SER A 686 3.72 -16.05 25.61
CA SER A 686 2.68 -16.85 24.94
C SER A 686 2.51 -16.50 23.46
N LEU A 687 2.70 -15.22 23.11
CA LEU A 687 2.73 -14.71 21.75
C LEU A 687 4.03 -13.95 21.49
N VAL A 688 4.78 -14.36 20.47
CA VAL A 688 5.97 -13.64 19.99
C VAL A 688 5.64 -12.97 18.67
N ILE A 689 5.90 -11.67 18.59
CA ILE A 689 5.92 -10.94 17.33
C ILE A 689 7.36 -10.77 16.88
N GLY A 690 7.71 -11.32 15.71
CA GLY A 690 9.04 -11.18 15.15
C GLY A 690 9.08 -10.74 13.70
N THR A 691 10.26 -10.36 13.25
CA THR A 691 10.56 -10.14 11.83
C THR A 691 11.24 -11.37 11.23
N VAL A 692 11.03 -11.62 9.93
CA VAL A 692 11.77 -12.67 9.20
C VAL A 692 13.29 -12.42 9.25
N ASP A 693 13.72 -11.17 9.43
CA ASP A 693 15.13 -10.79 9.61
C ASP A 693 15.81 -11.54 10.78
N LYS A 694 15.08 -11.88 11.84
CA LYS A 694 15.61 -12.64 12.98
C LYS A 694 15.87 -14.11 12.69
N PHE A 695 15.41 -14.66 11.56
CA PHE A 695 15.71 -16.04 11.21
C PHE A 695 17.22 -16.26 11.02
N ALA A 696 17.91 -15.27 10.44
CA ALA A 696 19.36 -15.27 10.34
C ALA A 696 20.04 -15.38 11.71
N GLN A 697 19.43 -14.81 12.77
CA GLN A 697 19.95 -14.85 14.14
C GLN A 697 19.90 -16.24 14.78
N LEU A 698 19.11 -17.19 14.26
CA LEU A 698 19.15 -18.59 14.70
C LEU A 698 20.52 -19.23 14.43
N THR A 699 21.22 -18.76 13.39
CA THR A 699 22.59 -19.21 13.11
C THR A 699 23.56 -18.73 14.19
N TRP A 700 23.35 -17.51 14.72
CA TRP A 700 24.30 -16.86 15.61
C TRP A 700 24.01 -17.11 17.09
N ASN A 701 22.74 -17.06 17.50
CA ASN A 701 22.33 -17.05 18.90
C ASN A 701 21.61 -18.36 19.31
N PRO A 702 22.27 -19.26 20.06
CA PRO A 702 21.67 -20.52 20.45
C PRO A 702 20.55 -20.35 21.49
N ARG A 703 20.42 -19.20 22.16
CA ARG A 703 19.34 -18.97 23.14
C ARG A 703 17.97 -18.85 22.48
N ALA A 704 17.91 -18.52 21.19
CA ALA A 704 16.66 -18.39 20.45
C ALA A 704 15.84 -19.70 20.43
N ARG A 705 16.49 -20.85 20.61
CA ARG A 705 15.87 -22.18 20.79
C ARG A 705 14.76 -22.20 21.85
N ALA A 706 14.84 -21.34 22.86
CA ALA A 706 13.86 -21.25 23.94
C ALA A 706 12.46 -20.89 23.41
N LEU A 707 12.38 -20.12 22.31
CA LEU A 707 11.11 -19.76 21.66
C LEU A 707 10.40 -20.96 21.05
N PHE A 708 11.15 -22.02 20.77
CA PHE A 708 10.65 -23.28 20.24
C PHE A 708 10.47 -24.34 21.34
N GLY A 709 10.68 -24.00 22.60
CA GLY A 709 10.58 -24.95 23.70
C GLY A 709 11.76 -25.92 23.81
N LEU A 710 12.88 -25.61 23.16
CA LEU A 710 14.12 -26.40 23.29
C LEU A 710 14.95 -25.92 24.48
N GLY A 711 15.46 -26.88 25.27
CA GLY A 711 16.34 -26.63 26.41
C GLY A 711 17.81 -26.44 26.01
N LYS A 712 18.68 -26.26 27.01
CA LYS A 712 20.13 -26.12 26.81
C LYS A 712 20.79 -27.33 26.14
N SER A 713 20.25 -28.53 26.37
CA SER A 713 20.70 -29.76 25.71
C SER A 713 20.28 -29.85 24.24
N GLY A 714 19.42 -28.95 23.77
CA GLY A 714 18.83 -29.01 22.42
C GLY A 714 17.61 -29.93 22.32
N GLN A 715 17.23 -30.60 23.41
CA GLN A 715 16.01 -31.42 23.48
C GLN A 715 14.76 -30.59 23.82
N ARG A 716 13.59 -31.06 23.37
CA ARG A 716 12.28 -30.42 23.62
C ARG A 716 11.90 -30.54 25.10
N ALA A 717 11.97 -29.42 25.82
CA ALA A 717 11.56 -29.32 27.23
C ALA A 717 10.14 -28.75 27.40
N TYR A 718 9.67 -27.97 26.43
CA TYR A 718 8.36 -27.33 26.42
C TYR A 718 7.70 -27.47 25.06
N SER A 719 6.38 -27.27 25.01
CA SER A 719 5.65 -27.27 23.74
C SER A 719 6.17 -26.18 22.80
N PRO A 720 6.32 -26.48 21.49
CA PRO A 720 6.70 -25.48 20.51
C PRO A 720 5.51 -24.58 20.15
N PRO A 721 5.74 -23.48 19.40
CA PRO A 721 4.66 -22.72 18.79
C PRO A 721 3.81 -23.61 17.88
N GLU A 722 2.51 -23.70 18.17
CA GLU A 722 1.57 -24.52 17.40
C GLU A 722 0.86 -23.73 16.30
N LEU A 723 0.92 -22.39 16.35
CA LEU A 723 0.30 -21.49 15.40
C LEU A 723 1.34 -20.47 14.91
N VAL A 724 1.48 -20.39 13.59
CA VAL A 724 2.33 -19.41 12.93
C VAL A 724 1.45 -18.52 12.07
N ILE A 725 1.61 -17.20 12.24
CA ILE A 725 0.85 -16.20 11.50
C ILE A 725 1.84 -15.37 10.66
N GLN A 726 1.68 -15.36 9.34
CA GLN A 726 2.40 -14.48 8.44
C GLN A 726 1.49 -13.34 7.97
N ASP A 727 1.75 -12.12 8.42
CA ASP A 727 1.03 -10.94 7.89
C ASP A 727 1.75 -10.34 6.69
N GLU A 728 0.97 -9.76 5.78
CA GLU A 728 1.44 -9.18 4.50
C GLU A 728 2.34 -10.12 3.68
N LEU A 729 1.84 -11.34 3.40
CA LEU A 729 2.56 -12.40 2.69
C LEU A 729 3.16 -11.94 1.34
N HIS A 730 2.50 -11.02 0.65
CA HIS A 730 2.97 -10.47 -0.64
C HIS A 730 4.29 -9.69 -0.53
N LEU A 731 4.71 -9.29 0.68
CA LEU A 731 6.00 -8.64 0.91
C LEU A 731 7.17 -9.65 0.99
N ILE A 732 6.88 -10.96 1.13
CA ILE A 732 7.88 -12.04 1.09
C ILE A 732 8.07 -12.47 -0.37
N ALA A 733 8.80 -11.63 -1.12
CA ALA A 733 8.97 -11.74 -2.56
C ALA A 733 10.43 -11.56 -2.98
N GLY A 734 10.76 -12.03 -4.19
CA GLY A 734 12.05 -11.82 -4.84
C GLY A 734 13.23 -12.32 -3.99
N PRO A 735 14.29 -11.52 -3.81
CA PRO A 735 15.44 -11.91 -3.00
C PRO A 735 15.11 -12.20 -1.54
N LEU A 736 14.24 -11.39 -0.91
CA LEU A 736 13.81 -11.62 0.47
C LEU A 736 13.04 -12.93 0.59
N GLY A 737 12.09 -13.17 -0.32
CA GLY A 737 11.31 -14.41 -0.32
C GLY A 737 12.17 -15.65 -0.55
N SER A 738 13.19 -15.55 -1.40
CA SER A 738 14.14 -16.65 -1.64
C SER A 738 14.94 -16.98 -0.38
N MET A 739 15.50 -15.97 0.30
CA MET A 739 16.20 -16.16 1.56
C MET A 739 15.27 -16.73 2.64
N THR A 740 14.07 -16.16 2.80
CA THR A 740 13.09 -16.61 3.81
C THR A 740 12.67 -18.05 3.57
N GLY A 741 12.31 -18.41 2.33
CA GLY A 741 11.89 -19.78 2.00
C GLY A 741 12.97 -20.83 2.30
N LEU A 742 14.26 -20.47 2.23
CA LEU A 742 15.35 -21.38 2.56
C LEU A 742 15.41 -21.66 4.08
N TYR A 743 15.12 -20.66 4.92
CA TYR A 743 15.05 -20.81 6.37
C TYR A 743 13.74 -21.43 6.86
N GLU A 744 12.65 -21.37 6.10
CA GLU A 744 11.34 -21.85 6.56
C GLU A 744 11.32 -23.36 6.86
N GLY A 745 12.14 -24.17 6.17
CA GLY A 745 12.30 -25.58 6.51
C GLY A 745 12.81 -25.79 7.94
N LEU A 746 13.82 -25.01 8.35
CA LEU A 746 14.32 -25.01 9.73
C LEU A 746 13.25 -24.52 10.71
N ILE A 747 12.57 -23.43 10.40
CA ILE A 747 11.57 -22.86 11.31
C ILE A 747 10.42 -23.85 11.55
N GLU A 748 9.93 -24.49 10.49
CA GLU A 748 8.90 -25.53 10.60
C GLU A 748 9.37 -26.71 11.46
N GLU A 749 10.60 -27.20 11.26
CA GLU A 749 11.15 -28.30 12.06
C GLU A 749 11.27 -27.90 13.54
N LEU A 750 11.75 -26.68 13.84
CA LEU A 750 11.83 -26.18 15.21
C LEU A 750 10.43 -26.04 15.85
N CYS A 751 9.40 -25.74 15.07
CA CYS A 751 8.01 -25.68 15.52
C CYS A 751 7.31 -27.05 15.58
N THR A 752 7.87 -28.10 14.97
CA THR A 752 7.21 -29.41 14.89
C THR A 752 7.36 -30.15 16.21
N ASP A 753 6.23 -30.57 16.78
CA ASP A 753 6.21 -31.38 17.99
C ASP A 753 6.26 -32.86 17.64
N ARG A 754 7.34 -33.54 18.04
CA ARG A 754 7.58 -34.97 17.80
C ARG A 754 7.41 -35.81 19.07
N ARG A 755 6.87 -35.24 20.16
CA ARG A 755 6.65 -35.96 21.42
C ARG A 755 5.50 -36.99 21.33
N ALA A 756 4.55 -36.77 20.42
CA ALA A 756 3.48 -37.72 20.12
C ALA A 756 3.92 -38.76 19.08
N ALA A 757 3.14 -39.84 18.91
CA ALA A 757 3.42 -40.89 17.94
C ALA A 757 3.48 -40.40 16.48
N SER A 758 2.76 -39.32 16.16
CA SER A 758 2.80 -38.65 14.85
C SER A 758 3.30 -37.22 15.03
N PRO A 759 4.25 -36.75 14.20
CA PRO A 759 4.71 -35.36 14.25
C PRO A 759 3.56 -34.38 14.02
N ALA A 760 3.47 -33.37 14.87
CA ALA A 760 2.48 -32.29 14.78
C ALA A 760 3.16 -31.00 14.29
N PRO A 761 3.05 -30.65 13.00
CA PRO A 761 3.58 -29.38 12.50
C PRO A 761 2.74 -28.19 13.01
N PRO A 762 3.28 -26.96 12.96
CA PRO A 762 2.50 -25.77 13.26
C PRO A 762 1.37 -25.59 12.24
N LYS A 763 0.23 -25.06 12.69
CA LYS A 763 -0.80 -24.53 11.79
C LYS A 763 -0.31 -23.20 11.21
N LEU A 764 -0.37 -23.05 9.89
CA LEU A 764 0.06 -21.84 9.18
C LEU A 764 -1.15 -21.01 8.75
N ILE A 765 -1.17 -19.74 9.16
CA ILE A 765 -2.13 -18.74 8.70
C ILE A 765 -1.36 -17.62 8.01
N ALA A 766 -1.77 -17.23 6.81
CA ALA A 766 -1.20 -16.10 6.11
C ALA A 766 -2.27 -15.04 5.81
N SER A 767 -1.89 -13.77 5.74
CA SER A 767 -2.78 -12.68 5.32
C SER A 767 -2.15 -11.79 4.27
N THR A 768 -2.98 -11.27 3.37
CA THR A 768 -2.55 -10.37 2.29
C THR A 768 -3.73 -9.55 1.76
N ALA A 769 -3.43 -8.44 1.09
CA ALA A 769 -4.42 -7.60 0.41
C ALA A 769 -4.38 -7.76 -1.12
N THR A 770 -3.34 -8.41 -1.66
CA THR A 770 -3.09 -8.52 -3.10
C THR A 770 -2.49 -9.88 -3.38
N ILE A 771 -3.17 -10.71 -4.18
CA ILE A 771 -2.75 -12.08 -4.49
C ILE A 771 -2.70 -12.31 -5.98
N ARG A 772 -1.68 -13.05 -6.43
CA ARG A 772 -1.66 -13.75 -7.70
C ARG A 772 -0.65 -14.90 -7.62
N ARG A 773 -1.03 -16.07 -8.12
CA ARG A 773 -0.27 -17.33 -8.04
C ARG A 773 0.24 -17.62 -6.64
N HIS A 774 -0.64 -17.39 -5.66
CA HIS A 774 -0.32 -17.51 -4.24
C HIS A 774 0.03 -18.94 -3.83
N GLU A 775 -0.51 -19.95 -4.51
CA GLU A 775 -0.16 -21.37 -4.31
C GLU A 775 1.32 -21.64 -4.63
N GLU A 776 1.84 -21.12 -5.73
CA GLU A 776 3.25 -21.25 -6.12
C GLU A 776 4.16 -20.57 -5.09
N GLN A 777 3.80 -19.36 -4.65
CA GLN A 777 4.54 -18.63 -3.61
C GLN A 777 4.55 -19.42 -2.28
N ILE A 778 3.40 -19.95 -1.85
CA ILE A 778 3.30 -20.75 -0.62
C ILE A 778 4.06 -22.06 -0.75
N ARG A 779 4.03 -22.71 -1.90
CA ARG A 779 4.83 -23.90 -2.17
C ARG A 779 6.31 -23.60 -2.00
N ALA A 780 6.81 -22.53 -2.64
CA ALA A 780 8.21 -22.13 -2.55
C ALA A 780 8.62 -21.79 -1.12
N LEU A 781 7.80 -21.03 -0.38
CA LEU A 781 8.11 -20.58 0.97
C LEU A 781 7.94 -21.69 2.02
N TYR A 782 6.79 -22.36 2.04
CA TYR A 782 6.36 -23.25 3.12
C TYR A 782 6.38 -24.74 2.78
N ALA A 783 6.70 -25.14 1.54
CA ALA A 783 6.58 -26.51 1.02
C ALA A 783 5.24 -27.15 1.38
N ARG A 784 4.17 -26.37 1.22
CA ARG A 784 2.78 -26.85 1.32
C ARG A 784 2.17 -26.82 -0.06
N ASP A 785 1.46 -27.88 -0.43
CA ASP A 785 0.73 -28.04 -1.69
C ASP A 785 -0.72 -27.56 -1.62
N ARG A 786 -1.29 -27.56 -0.41
CA ARG A 786 -2.69 -27.17 -0.17
C ARG A 786 -2.78 -25.79 0.48
N VAL A 787 -3.49 -24.90 -0.19
CA VAL A 787 -3.86 -23.57 0.30
C VAL A 787 -5.36 -23.43 0.28
N LEU A 788 -5.94 -22.89 1.35
CA LEU A 788 -7.37 -22.55 1.39
C LEU A 788 -7.52 -21.04 1.51
N LEU A 789 -7.96 -20.43 0.41
CA LEU A 789 -8.25 -19.01 0.34
C LEU A 789 -9.53 -18.70 1.13
N PHE A 790 -9.48 -17.68 1.99
CA PHE A 790 -10.64 -17.22 2.73
C PHE A 790 -10.84 -15.70 2.64
N PRO A 791 -12.04 -15.22 2.25
CA PRO A 791 -13.14 -16.02 1.70
C PRO A 791 -12.78 -16.58 0.31
N PRO A 792 -13.32 -17.76 -0.09
CA PRO A 792 -13.20 -18.23 -1.46
C PRO A 792 -13.83 -17.25 -2.45
N HIS A 793 -13.36 -17.26 -3.69
CA HIS A 793 -13.95 -16.43 -4.74
C HIS A 793 -15.40 -16.85 -5.04
N GLY A 794 -16.26 -15.85 -5.24
CA GLY A 794 -17.58 -16.04 -5.86
C GLY A 794 -17.46 -16.10 -7.39
N ILE A 795 -18.55 -15.79 -8.09
CA ILE A 795 -18.56 -15.73 -9.56
C ILE A 795 -18.35 -14.30 -10.11
N ASP A 796 -18.43 -13.28 -9.26
CA ASP A 796 -18.29 -11.86 -9.62
C ASP A 796 -17.34 -11.16 -8.64
N ALA A 797 -16.53 -10.21 -9.12
CA ALA A 797 -15.65 -9.41 -8.25
C ALA A 797 -16.42 -8.51 -7.25
N GLU A 798 -17.70 -8.23 -7.52
CA GLU A 798 -18.53 -7.33 -6.71
C GLU A 798 -19.18 -7.98 -5.48
N ASP A 799 -19.17 -9.32 -5.37
CA ASP A 799 -19.84 -10.04 -4.30
C ASP A 799 -19.16 -11.40 -4.03
N SER A 800 -18.50 -11.48 -2.87
CA SER A 800 -17.96 -12.72 -2.29
C SER A 800 -18.75 -13.23 -1.09
N PHE A 801 -19.98 -12.75 -0.88
CA PHE A 801 -20.81 -12.82 0.32
C PHE A 801 -20.24 -12.06 1.52
N PHE A 802 -18.95 -12.25 1.80
CA PHE A 802 -18.24 -11.68 2.94
C PHE A 802 -17.69 -10.27 2.65
N ALA A 803 -17.67 -9.87 1.39
CA ALA A 803 -17.37 -8.52 0.95
C ALA A 803 -18.20 -8.20 -0.29
N VAL A 804 -18.80 -7.01 -0.32
CA VAL A 804 -19.63 -6.55 -1.44
C VAL A 804 -19.26 -5.14 -1.84
N TYR A 805 -19.54 -4.77 -3.10
CA TYR A 805 -19.48 -3.36 -3.49
C TYR A 805 -20.54 -2.57 -2.73
N ALA A 806 -20.12 -1.48 -2.12
CA ALA A 806 -20.97 -0.62 -1.32
C ALA A 806 -22.05 0.02 -2.21
N ARG A 807 -23.31 -0.11 -1.78
CA ARG A 807 -24.48 0.41 -2.49
C ARG A 807 -25.40 1.13 -1.51
N ASP A 808 -26.13 2.13 -1.99
CA ASP A 808 -27.18 2.79 -1.23
C ASP A 808 -28.46 1.93 -1.17
N SER A 809 -29.50 2.45 -0.50
CA SER A 809 -30.80 1.78 -0.37
C SER A 809 -31.53 1.56 -1.71
N GLU A 810 -31.14 2.28 -2.77
CA GLU A 810 -31.69 2.15 -4.12
C GLU A 810 -30.85 1.19 -4.99
N GLY A 811 -29.76 0.63 -4.45
CA GLY A 811 -28.87 -0.29 -5.13
C GLY A 811 -27.80 0.37 -6.00
N LYS A 812 -27.70 1.70 -5.99
CA LYS A 812 -26.68 2.46 -6.73
C LYS A 812 -25.35 2.39 -5.99
N ARG A 813 -24.25 2.26 -6.73
CA ARG A 813 -22.89 2.20 -6.17
C ARG A 813 -22.58 3.48 -5.40
N LEU A 814 -22.13 3.33 -4.16
CA LEU A 814 -21.67 4.45 -3.35
C LEU A 814 -20.29 4.93 -3.87
N PRO A 815 -19.99 6.23 -3.73
CA PRO A 815 -18.71 6.78 -4.12
C PRO A 815 -17.54 6.06 -3.45
N GLY A 816 -16.46 5.86 -4.20
CA GLY A 816 -15.21 5.30 -3.74
C GLY A 816 -14.03 6.21 -3.99
N ARG A 817 -12.89 5.58 -4.27
CA ARG A 817 -11.66 6.33 -4.59
C ARG A 817 -11.69 6.72 -6.06
N LYS A 818 -11.58 8.01 -6.33
CA LYS A 818 -11.47 8.57 -7.69
C LYS A 818 -10.00 8.75 -8.04
N TYR A 819 -9.61 8.23 -9.20
CA TYR A 819 -8.27 8.34 -9.75
C TYR A 819 -8.31 9.32 -10.92
N ILE A 820 -7.30 10.18 -11.04
CA ILE A 820 -7.10 11.09 -12.18
C ILE A 820 -5.70 10.88 -12.74
N GLY A 821 -5.60 10.67 -14.04
CA GLY A 821 -4.32 10.55 -14.74
C GLY A 821 -3.88 11.89 -15.34
N VAL A 822 -2.71 12.38 -14.97
CA VAL A 822 -2.12 13.61 -15.53
C VAL A 822 -0.92 13.24 -16.38
N HIS A 823 -1.05 13.41 -17.69
CA HIS A 823 0.05 13.33 -18.64
C HIS A 823 0.15 14.67 -19.39
N ALA A 824 1.17 15.46 -19.05
CA ALA A 824 1.28 16.87 -19.46
C ALA A 824 2.60 17.15 -20.22
N PRO A 825 2.85 16.52 -21.39
CA PRO A 825 4.10 16.69 -22.15
C PRO A 825 4.38 18.15 -22.51
N ALA A 826 3.33 18.95 -22.76
CA ALA A 826 3.45 20.36 -23.11
C ALA A 826 3.99 21.24 -21.96
N LEU A 827 3.96 20.79 -20.70
CA LEU A 827 4.57 21.51 -19.56
C LEU A 827 6.10 21.35 -19.51
N GLY A 828 6.68 20.55 -20.40
CA GLY A 828 8.12 20.45 -20.60
C GLY A 828 8.90 19.63 -19.57
N SER A 829 8.44 19.56 -18.31
CA SER A 829 9.09 18.75 -17.27
C SER A 829 8.11 18.16 -16.25
N MET A 830 8.55 17.10 -15.56
CA MET A 830 7.79 16.51 -14.44
C MET A 830 7.71 17.46 -13.25
N GLN A 831 8.74 18.28 -13.02
CA GLN A 831 8.81 19.28 -11.96
C GLN A 831 7.74 20.34 -12.17
N THR A 832 7.60 20.88 -13.38
CA THR A 832 6.53 21.83 -13.71
C THR A 832 5.15 21.22 -13.52
N THR A 833 4.96 19.96 -13.94
CA THR A 833 3.71 19.23 -13.72
C THR A 833 3.39 19.10 -12.24
N GLN A 834 4.38 18.80 -11.40
CA GLN A 834 4.24 18.75 -9.94
C GLN A 834 3.89 20.11 -9.35
N VAL A 835 4.63 21.18 -9.69
CA VAL A 835 4.39 22.53 -9.17
C VAL A 835 2.94 22.95 -9.41
N ARG A 836 2.46 22.79 -10.65
CA ARG A 836 1.10 23.20 -11.03
C ARG A 836 0.03 22.34 -10.38
N SER A 837 0.21 21.01 -10.40
CA SER A 837 -0.75 20.08 -9.81
C SER A 837 -0.83 20.25 -8.29
N PHE A 838 0.31 20.28 -7.60
CA PHE A 838 0.34 20.39 -6.14
C PHE A 838 -0.24 21.72 -5.67
N ALA A 839 0.12 22.83 -6.31
CA ALA A 839 -0.41 24.14 -5.97
C ALA A 839 -1.95 24.20 -6.18
N ALA A 840 -2.47 23.62 -7.26
CA ALA A 840 -3.91 23.56 -7.51
C ALA A 840 -4.65 22.77 -6.42
N LEU A 841 -4.12 21.59 -6.07
CA LEU A 841 -4.72 20.73 -5.05
C LEU A 841 -4.66 21.38 -3.65
N LEU A 842 -3.51 21.97 -3.29
CA LEU A 842 -3.29 22.62 -1.99
C LEU A 842 -4.16 23.87 -1.82
N GLN A 843 -4.28 24.70 -2.86
CA GLN A 843 -5.15 25.88 -2.81
C GLN A 843 -6.64 25.46 -2.76
N ALA A 844 -7.06 24.50 -3.60
CA ALA A 844 -8.45 24.05 -3.61
C ALA A 844 -8.89 23.41 -2.29
N ALA A 845 -7.98 22.73 -1.59
CA ALA A 845 -8.22 22.21 -0.25
C ALA A 845 -8.46 23.33 0.78
N LYS A 846 -7.80 24.49 0.63
CA LYS A 846 -8.06 25.67 1.47
C LYS A 846 -9.38 26.35 1.10
N ASP A 847 -9.72 26.40 -0.18
CA ASP A 847 -10.91 27.10 -0.66
C ASP A 847 -12.22 26.37 -0.32
N ALA A 848 -12.18 25.14 0.23
CA ALA A 848 -13.37 24.41 0.63
C ALA A 848 -14.20 25.22 1.67
N PRO A 849 -15.54 25.20 1.56
CA PRO A 849 -16.43 26.21 2.16
C PRO A 849 -16.51 26.18 3.69
N ASP A 850 -16.22 25.04 4.33
CA ASP A 850 -16.19 24.90 5.78
C ASP A 850 -14.99 24.06 6.27
N GLU A 851 -14.58 24.26 7.52
CA GLU A 851 -13.40 23.60 8.11
C GLU A 851 -13.52 22.06 8.16
N GLU A 852 -14.73 21.52 8.29
CA GLU A 852 -14.97 20.08 8.37
C GLU A 852 -14.76 19.42 6.99
N GLN A 853 -15.11 20.12 5.92
CA GLN A 853 -14.81 19.75 4.55
C GLN A 853 -13.35 20.00 4.16
N GLN A 854 -12.61 20.89 4.84
CA GLN A 854 -11.18 21.14 4.57
C GLN A 854 -10.27 20.03 5.13
N ASP A 855 -10.51 19.56 6.36
CA ASP A 855 -9.63 18.62 7.08
C ASP A 855 -9.22 17.36 6.30
N PRO A 856 -10.13 16.70 5.55
CA PRO A 856 -9.78 15.49 4.80
C PRO A 856 -8.78 15.72 3.65
N TRP A 857 -8.77 16.93 3.08
CA TRP A 857 -7.96 17.31 1.92
C TRP A 857 -6.77 18.18 2.29
N TRP A 858 -6.69 18.65 3.54
CA TRP A 858 -5.68 19.61 4.01
C TRP A 858 -4.25 19.12 3.82
N THR A 859 -4.03 17.81 3.97
CA THR A 859 -2.72 17.17 3.84
C THR A 859 -2.62 16.53 2.47
N LEU A 860 -1.69 17.02 1.65
CA LEU A 860 -1.32 16.38 0.40
C LEU A 860 -0.30 15.26 0.68
N MET A 861 -0.72 14.01 0.55
CA MET A 861 0.20 12.87 0.54
C MET A 861 0.86 12.76 -0.84
N ALA A 862 2.18 12.82 -0.95
CA ALA A 862 2.89 12.68 -2.22
C ALA A 862 3.80 11.44 -2.20
N PHE A 863 3.49 10.42 -2.99
CA PHE A 863 4.27 9.18 -3.06
C PHE A 863 5.30 9.23 -4.20
N PHE A 864 6.51 8.76 -3.90
CA PHE A 864 7.65 8.69 -4.83
C PHE A 864 8.25 7.29 -4.90
N ASN A 865 8.68 6.91 -6.11
CA ASN A 865 9.33 5.62 -6.37
C ASN A 865 10.79 5.57 -5.89
N SER A 866 11.41 6.73 -5.66
CA SER A 866 12.80 6.82 -5.21
C SER A 866 13.02 8.02 -4.29
N LEU A 867 13.97 7.90 -3.35
CA LEU A 867 14.36 9.00 -2.46
C LEU A 867 14.97 10.18 -3.23
N ARG A 868 15.54 9.93 -4.42
CA ARG A 868 16.08 10.98 -5.29
C ARG A 868 14.97 11.86 -5.87
N GLU A 869 13.90 11.26 -6.42
CA GLU A 869 12.75 12.00 -6.92
C GLU A 869 12.06 12.78 -5.79
N LEU A 870 11.95 12.17 -4.61
CA LEU A 870 11.42 12.82 -3.41
C LEU A 870 12.23 14.07 -3.02
N GLY A 871 13.56 13.95 -2.97
CA GLY A 871 14.45 15.07 -2.62
C GLY A 871 14.30 16.27 -3.56
N ASN A 872 14.15 16.02 -4.87
CA ASN A 872 13.88 17.08 -5.84
C ASN A 872 12.56 17.79 -5.55
N SER A 873 11.51 17.04 -5.21
CA SER A 873 10.20 17.60 -4.90
C SER A 873 10.16 18.35 -3.58
N LEU A 874 11.00 17.96 -2.60
CA LEU A 874 11.18 18.74 -1.37
C LEU A 874 11.70 20.15 -1.67
N SER A 875 12.66 20.29 -2.60
CA SER A 875 13.13 21.61 -3.05
C SER A 875 12.01 22.43 -3.69
N LEU A 876 11.17 21.83 -4.53
CA LEU A 876 10.02 22.50 -5.14
C LEU A 876 8.99 23.01 -4.11
N MET A 877 8.82 22.28 -2.99
CA MET A 877 7.92 22.69 -1.89
C MET A 877 8.43 23.92 -1.13
N GLN A 878 9.75 24.17 -1.15
CA GLN A 878 10.38 25.26 -0.43
C GLN A 878 10.36 26.58 -1.23
N SER A 879 10.45 26.52 -2.56
CA SER A 879 10.52 27.70 -3.45
C SER A 879 9.34 27.81 -4.42
N ASP A 880 9.26 26.89 -5.38
CA ASP A 880 8.45 27.04 -6.59
C ASP A 880 6.94 26.94 -6.32
N ILE A 881 6.53 26.00 -5.46
CA ILE A 881 5.11 25.79 -5.12
C ILE A 881 4.54 26.98 -4.33
N PRO A 882 5.20 27.49 -3.27
CA PRO A 882 4.77 28.72 -2.60
C PRO A 882 4.59 29.92 -3.55
N ASP A 883 5.50 30.10 -4.50
CA ASP A 883 5.39 31.20 -5.48
C ASP A 883 4.27 30.96 -6.50
N TYR A 884 4.05 29.71 -6.88
CA TYR A 884 2.95 29.36 -7.77
C TYR A 884 1.58 29.46 -7.09
N LEU A 885 1.47 29.18 -5.80
CA LEU A 885 0.24 29.38 -5.00
C LEU A 885 -0.20 30.84 -5.04
N LYS A 886 0.74 31.79 -4.94
CA LYS A 886 0.45 33.23 -5.14
C LYS A 886 -0.10 33.49 -6.54
N THR A 887 0.44 32.82 -7.56
CA THR A 887 -0.04 32.94 -8.95
C THR A 887 -1.46 32.39 -9.14
N ILE A 888 -1.80 31.27 -8.50
CA ILE A 888 -3.19 30.75 -8.47
C ILE A 888 -4.12 31.76 -7.80
N ASN A 889 -3.75 32.23 -6.60
CA ASN A 889 -4.58 33.17 -5.83
C ASN A 889 -4.82 34.49 -6.57
N ASN A 890 -3.78 35.06 -7.18
CA ASN A 890 -3.86 36.31 -7.96
C ASN A 890 -4.81 36.22 -9.17
N ARG A 891 -5.13 35.01 -9.63
CA ARG A 891 -6.06 34.76 -10.74
C ARG A 891 -7.48 34.48 -10.27
N SER A 892 -7.69 34.24 -8.98
CA SER A 892 -9.01 33.95 -8.43
C SER A 892 -9.81 35.24 -8.24
N ASN A 893 -11.14 35.12 -8.24
CA ASN A 893 -12.05 36.20 -7.85
C ASN A 893 -12.14 36.40 -6.32
N ALA A 894 -11.52 35.50 -5.54
CA ALA A 894 -11.51 35.56 -4.08
C ALA A 894 -10.49 36.60 -3.59
N ASP A 895 -10.67 37.07 -2.36
CA ASP A 895 -9.90 38.16 -1.79
C ASP A 895 -8.39 37.82 -1.72
N ARG A 896 -7.51 38.81 -1.93
CA ARG A 896 -6.06 38.60 -2.11
C ARG A 896 -5.33 38.03 -0.88
N THR A 897 -6.00 37.89 0.25
CA THR A 897 -5.45 37.47 1.55
C THR A 897 -5.56 35.96 1.82
N GLU A 898 -6.23 35.18 0.97
CA GLU A 898 -6.53 33.76 1.23
C GLU A 898 -5.56 32.74 0.61
N VAL A 899 -4.31 33.12 0.30
CA VAL A 899 -3.28 32.18 -0.20
C VAL A 899 -3.01 31.04 0.78
N ARG A 900 -2.90 29.81 0.31
CA ARG A 900 -2.44 28.68 1.13
C ARG A 900 -0.94 28.79 1.43
N TYR A 901 -0.56 28.74 2.70
CA TYR A 901 0.83 28.70 3.15
C TYR A 901 1.22 27.28 3.56
N LEU A 902 2.45 26.88 3.21
CA LEU A 902 3.03 25.59 3.59
C LEU A 902 3.94 25.82 4.79
N ASN A 903 3.45 25.49 5.98
CA ASN A 903 4.21 25.65 7.23
C ASN A 903 4.88 24.33 7.63
N ARG A 904 4.29 23.19 7.28
CA ARG A 904 4.74 21.86 7.72
C ARG A 904 4.82 20.90 6.54
N VAL A 905 6.03 20.74 6.01
CA VAL A 905 6.38 19.72 5.02
C VAL A 905 7.22 18.66 5.72
N GLU A 906 6.72 17.43 5.76
CA GLU A 906 7.34 16.32 6.50
C GLU A 906 7.63 15.14 5.57
N GLU A 907 8.67 14.38 5.85
CA GLU A 907 9.03 13.18 5.11
C GLU A 907 8.57 11.91 5.85
N MET A 908 8.05 10.94 5.10
CA MET A 908 7.72 9.60 5.56
C MET A 908 8.47 8.56 4.72
N THR A 909 9.75 8.43 5.01
CA THR A 909 10.68 7.62 4.23
C THR A 909 11.36 6.55 5.05
N SER A 910 11.98 5.58 4.36
CA SER A 910 12.80 4.55 5.00
C SER A 910 14.00 5.09 5.80
N ARG A 911 14.28 6.41 5.75
CA ARG A 911 15.29 7.07 6.58
C ARG A 911 14.81 7.38 7.99
N LEU A 912 13.50 7.42 8.22
CA LEU A 912 12.96 7.60 9.56
C LEU A 912 13.39 6.42 10.44
N ARG A 913 13.93 6.75 11.61
CA ARG A 913 14.21 5.75 12.63
C ARG A 913 12.90 5.23 13.22
N GLN A 914 12.95 4.05 13.81
CA GLN A 914 11.75 3.35 14.24
C GLN A 914 10.98 4.06 15.35
N ASP A 915 11.68 4.73 16.27
CA ASP A 915 11.12 5.57 17.33
C ASP A 915 10.38 6.81 16.78
N GLN A 916 10.82 7.32 15.63
CA GLN A 916 10.26 8.52 14.99
C GLN A 916 8.97 8.24 14.20
N ILE A 917 8.75 7.00 13.77
CA ILE A 917 7.61 6.66 12.90
C ILE A 917 6.27 6.81 13.63
N PRO A 918 6.09 6.31 14.86
CA PRO A 918 4.88 6.58 15.64
C PRO A 918 4.62 8.08 15.85
N GLU A 919 5.67 8.88 16.11
CA GLU A 919 5.54 10.33 16.25
C GLU A 919 5.09 10.98 14.93
N ALA A 920 5.66 10.56 13.80
CA ALA A 920 5.27 11.01 12.47
C ALA A 920 3.80 10.64 12.15
N MET A 921 3.36 9.44 12.54
CA MET A 921 1.96 9.01 12.41
C MET A 921 1.03 9.86 13.28
N GLU A 922 1.41 10.19 14.50
CA GLU A 922 0.65 11.07 15.39
C GLU A 922 0.54 12.48 14.81
N LYS A 923 1.65 13.05 14.29
CA LYS A 923 1.64 14.34 13.59
C LYS A 923 0.71 14.32 12.37
N LEU A 924 0.71 13.24 11.59
CA LEU A 924 -0.21 13.09 10.45
C LEU A 924 -1.67 12.95 10.89
N ALA A 925 -1.94 12.34 12.06
CA ALA A 925 -3.29 12.20 12.58
C ALA A 925 -3.90 13.53 13.09
N GLN A 926 -3.08 14.56 13.34
CA GLN A 926 -3.57 15.88 13.79
C GLN A 926 -4.46 16.55 12.74
N ARG A 927 -5.62 17.03 13.18
CA ARG A 927 -6.60 17.72 12.33
C ARG A 927 -6.13 19.12 11.95
N ALA A 928 -6.67 19.66 10.85
CA ALA A 928 -6.39 21.02 10.37
C ALA A 928 -6.71 22.08 11.45
N LYS A 929 -7.78 21.85 12.22
CA LYS A 929 -8.20 22.68 13.35
C LYS A 929 -7.06 22.84 14.37
N GLY A 930 -6.65 24.09 14.62
CA GLY A 930 -5.58 24.43 15.56
C GLY A 930 -4.19 24.62 14.93
N GLY A 931 -4.08 24.57 13.60
CA GLY A 931 -2.87 24.97 12.86
C GLY A 931 -1.69 24.01 12.99
N LYS A 932 -1.93 22.78 13.46
CA LYS A 932 -0.88 21.77 13.67
C LYS A 932 -0.88 20.65 12.64
N ALA A 933 -1.87 20.55 11.74
CA ALA A 933 -1.83 19.54 10.69
C ALA A 933 -0.61 19.70 9.78
N ILE A 934 -0.11 18.58 9.28
CA ILE A 934 0.90 18.55 8.22
C ILE A 934 0.24 19.04 6.92
N ASP A 935 0.88 19.97 6.21
CA ASP A 935 0.39 20.47 4.92
C ASP A 935 0.71 19.49 3.79
N VAL A 936 1.93 18.95 3.81
CA VAL A 936 2.44 18.02 2.79
C VAL A 936 3.24 16.92 3.46
N CYS A 937 2.96 15.68 3.09
CA CYS A 937 3.76 14.53 3.49
C CYS A 937 4.39 13.86 2.26
N LEU A 938 5.72 13.95 2.15
CA LEU A 938 6.48 13.32 1.09
C LEU A 938 6.84 11.89 1.49
N ALA A 939 6.38 10.90 0.73
CA ALA A 939 6.36 9.52 1.14
C ALA A 939 7.07 8.59 0.16
N SER A 940 7.66 7.52 0.68
CA SER A 940 8.25 6.43 -0.12
C SER A 940 7.56 5.09 0.21
N SER A 941 8.20 3.97 -0.13
CA SER A 941 7.68 2.61 0.14
C SER A 941 7.35 2.32 1.60
N LEU A 942 7.82 3.14 2.56
CA LEU A 942 7.42 3.03 3.95
C LEU A 942 5.88 3.08 4.15
N ILE A 943 5.13 3.76 3.28
CA ILE A 943 3.66 3.86 3.44
C ILE A 943 2.90 2.63 2.93
N GLU A 944 3.58 1.71 2.27
CA GLU A 944 3.01 0.43 1.86
C GLU A 944 2.62 -0.43 3.06
N VAL A 945 3.24 -0.22 4.23
CA VAL A 945 2.89 -0.91 5.48
C VAL A 945 1.88 -0.10 6.30
N GLY A 946 1.07 -0.82 7.08
CA GLY A 946 -0.23 -0.42 7.65
C GLY A 946 -0.34 0.90 8.45
N ILE A 947 -0.13 2.04 7.81
CA ILE A 947 -0.45 3.37 8.38
C ILE A 947 -1.96 3.54 8.39
N ASP A 948 -2.57 3.49 9.56
CA ASP A 948 -4.01 3.69 9.77
C ASP A 948 -4.31 5.11 10.26
N ILE A 949 -4.52 6.03 9.31
CA ILE A 949 -4.88 7.42 9.59
C ILE A 949 -6.16 7.75 8.84
N ASP A 950 -7.27 7.82 9.59
CA ASP A 950 -8.62 7.94 9.06
C ASP A 950 -8.89 9.21 8.25
N ARG A 951 -8.16 10.30 8.51
CA ARG A 951 -8.54 11.61 7.96
C ARG A 951 -8.06 11.87 6.53
N LEU A 952 -7.00 11.20 6.09
CA LEU A 952 -6.33 11.51 4.82
C LEU A 952 -7.19 11.09 3.62
N SER A 953 -7.50 12.03 2.72
CA SER A 953 -8.34 11.78 1.53
C SER A 953 -7.71 12.25 0.23
N LEU A 954 -6.57 12.94 0.26
CA LEU A 954 -5.87 13.46 -0.91
C LEU A 954 -4.48 12.84 -1.07
N MET A 955 -4.19 12.27 -2.24
CA MET A 955 -2.87 11.75 -2.58
C MET A 955 -2.48 12.08 -4.02
N THR A 956 -1.19 12.34 -4.22
CA THR A 956 -0.55 12.31 -5.54
C THR A 956 0.48 11.20 -5.60
N VAL A 957 0.50 10.46 -6.72
CA VAL A 957 1.52 9.46 -7.05
C VAL A 957 2.39 10.03 -8.17
N VAL A 958 3.69 10.20 -7.92
CA VAL A 958 4.62 10.78 -8.90
C VAL A 958 5.33 9.67 -9.68
N GLY A 959 4.86 9.45 -10.91
CA GLY A 959 5.28 8.34 -11.78
C GLY A 959 4.62 7.01 -11.37
N GLN A 960 4.41 6.13 -12.34
CA GLN A 960 3.77 4.84 -12.06
C GLN A 960 4.68 3.99 -11.14
N PRO A 961 4.16 3.43 -10.02
CA PRO A 961 4.92 2.52 -9.18
C PRO A 961 5.38 1.26 -9.89
N LYS A 962 6.40 0.60 -9.35
CA LYS A 962 7.06 -0.53 -10.02
C LYS A 962 6.18 -1.77 -10.12
N SER A 963 5.23 -1.95 -9.23
CA SER A 963 4.22 -3.01 -9.28
C SER A 963 2.82 -2.47 -9.03
N THR A 964 1.82 -3.16 -9.55
CA THR A 964 0.41 -2.84 -9.28
C THR A 964 0.06 -3.07 -7.81
N SER A 965 0.63 -4.09 -7.17
CA SER A 965 0.45 -4.35 -5.72
C SER A 965 0.86 -3.15 -4.87
N GLN A 966 2.01 -2.56 -5.17
CA GLN A 966 2.50 -1.34 -4.51
C GLN A 966 1.54 -0.18 -4.75
N TYR A 967 1.08 0.01 -5.99
CA TYR A 967 0.11 1.05 -6.33
C TYR A 967 -1.20 0.92 -5.53
N ILE A 968 -1.77 -0.29 -5.43
CA ILE A 968 -3.00 -0.56 -4.65
C ILE A 968 -2.77 -0.25 -3.16
N GLN A 969 -1.65 -0.68 -2.59
CA GLN A 969 -1.36 -0.54 -1.16
C GLN A 969 -1.13 0.92 -0.76
N VAL A 970 -0.38 1.65 -1.57
CA VAL A 970 -0.10 3.09 -1.40
C VAL A 970 -1.38 3.90 -1.51
N THR A 971 -2.11 3.72 -2.62
CA THR A 971 -3.34 4.49 -2.88
C THR A 971 -4.48 4.10 -1.92
N GLY A 972 -4.41 2.91 -1.31
CA GLY A 972 -5.32 2.46 -0.25
C GLY A 972 -5.13 3.18 1.08
N ARG A 973 -4.10 4.03 1.23
CA ARG A 973 -3.86 4.81 2.45
C ARG A 973 -4.72 6.07 2.57
N VAL A 974 -5.37 6.51 1.49
CA VAL A 974 -6.29 7.66 1.49
C VAL A 974 -7.73 7.24 1.19
N GLY A 975 -8.70 7.97 1.73
CA GLY A 975 -10.13 7.70 1.49
C GLY A 975 -10.64 6.43 2.18
N ARG A 976 -10.07 6.06 3.33
CA ARG A 976 -10.46 4.84 4.09
C ARG A 976 -11.92 4.85 4.54
N LYS A 977 -12.41 6.01 4.97
CA LYS A 977 -13.82 6.24 5.34
C LYS A 977 -14.58 6.79 4.14
N TRP A 978 -14.69 5.99 3.08
CA TRP A 978 -15.35 6.37 1.83
C TRP A 978 -16.80 6.84 2.05
N ASP A 979 -17.45 6.36 3.12
CA ASP A 979 -18.79 6.74 3.57
C ASP A 979 -18.89 8.17 4.09
N LYS A 980 -17.78 8.83 4.43
CA LYS A 980 -17.73 10.20 4.97
C LYS A 980 -16.80 11.13 4.20
N ARG A 981 -15.71 10.57 3.69
CA ARG A 981 -14.60 11.25 3.04
C ARG A 981 -14.01 10.33 1.95
N PRO A 982 -14.60 10.33 0.74
CA PRO A 982 -14.06 9.55 -0.38
C PRO A 982 -12.66 10.02 -0.76
N GLY A 983 -11.83 9.12 -1.28
CA GLY A 983 -10.45 9.46 -1.64
C GLY A 983 -10.31 10.06 -3.05
N LEU A 984 -9.33 10.94 -3.23
CA LEU A 984 -8.86 11.43 -4.52
C LEU A 984 -7.37 11.09 -4.69
N VAL A 985 -7.05 10.39 -5.77
CA VAL A 985 -5.68 10.03 -6.14
C VAL A 985 -5.36 10.65 -7.50
N VAL A 986 -4.36 11.52 -7.54
CA VAL A 986 -3.86 12.10 -8.79
C VAL A 986 -2.55 11.38 -9.16
N THR A 987 -2.48 10.74 -10.31
CA THR A 987 -1.25 10.07 -10.78
C THR A 987 -0.59 10.93 -11.84
N LEU A 988 0.62 11.41 -11.57
CA LEU A 988 1.40 12.19 -12.53
C LEU A 988 2.26 11.23 -13.35
N TYR A 989 2.02 11.16 -14.65
CA TYR A 989 2.73 10.28 -15.58
C TYR A 989 3.85 11.06 -16.29
N GLY A 990 5.08 10.53 -16.22
CA GLY A 990 6.22 11.12 -16.89
C GLY A 990 6.18 10.88 -18.41
N ALA A 991 6.09 11.96 -19.20
CA ALA A 991 5.99 11.86 -20.66
C ALA A 991 7.16 11.14 -21.34
N ALA A 992 8.36 11.19 -20.74
CA ALA A 992 9.54 10.50 -21.26
C ALA A 992 9.62 9.01 -20.85
N LYS A 993 8.77 8.53 -19.94
CA LYS A 993 8.80 7.14 -19.42
C LYS A 993 7.79 6.29 -20.18
N PRO A 994 8.21 5.32 -21.03
CA PRO A 994 7.27 4.49 -21.82
C PRO A 994 6.24 3.73 -20.97
N ARG A 995 6.66 3.26 -19.79
CA ARG A 995 5.78 2.60 -18.82
C ARG A 995 4.64 3.51 -18.37
N ASP A 996 4.95 4.74 -17.97
CA ASP A 996 3.96 5.71 -17.50
C ASP A 996 2.94 6.01 -18.61
N ARG A 997 3.40 6.18 -19.84
CA ARG A 997 2.51 6.37 -21.01
C ARG A 997 1.59 5.18 -21.23
N SER A 998 2.11 3.95 -21.17
CA SER A 998 1.29 2.75 -21.38
C SER A 998 0.16 2.61 -20.34
N HIS A 999 0.41 2.98 -19.08
CA HIS A 999 -0.63 3.00 -18.05
C HIS A 999 -1.63 4.14 -18.26
N PHE A 1000 -1.16 5.32 -18.70
CA PHE A 1000 -2.01 6.45 -19.02
C PHE A 1000 -2.93 6.17 -20.22
N GLU A 1001 -2.44 5.57 -21.30
CA GLU A 1001 -3.23 5.25 -22.50
C GLU A 1001 -4.33 4.21 -22.24
N ARG A 1002 -4.15 3.38 -21.21
CA ARG A 1002 -5.08 2.34 -20.75
C ARG A 1002 -5.69 2.67 -19.39
N PHE A 1003 -5.80 3.95 -19.03
CA PHE A 1003 -6.12 4.38 -17.66
C PHE A 1003 -7.40 3.73 -17.11
N ARG A 1004 -8.51 3.80 -17.85
CA ARG A 1004 -9.79 3.18 -17.44
C ARG A 1004 -9.68 1.66 -17.30
N SER A 1005 -9.16 0.99 -18.33
CA SER A 1005 -8.94 -0.47 -18.35
C SER A 1005 -8.12 -0.98 -17.16
N TYR A 1006 -7.06 -0.24 -16.82
CA TYR A 1006 -6.17 -0.57 -15.72
C TYR A 1006 -6.87 -0.44 -14.36
N HIS A 1007 -7.60 0.66 -14.12
CA HIS A 1007 -8.26 0.91 -12.84
C HIS A 1007 -9.54 0.09 -12.65
N GLN A 1008 -10.29 -0.24 -13.72
CA GLN A 1008 -11.50 -1.07 -13.61
C GLN A 1008 -11.17 -2.53 -13.24
N ARG A 1009 -9.99 -3.03 -13.67
CA ARG A 1009 -9.49 -4.39 -13.40
C ARG A 1009 -8.29 -4.39 -12.44
N LEU A 1010 -8.19 -3.39 -11.55
CA LEU A 1010 -6.94 -3.10 -10.81
C LEU A 1010 -6.34 -4.32 -10.09
N TYR A 1011 -7.15 -5.14 -9.42
CA TYR A 1011 -6.66 -6.35 -8.73
C TYR A 1011 -6.25 -7.47 -9.69
N ALA A 1012 -6.84 -7.57 -10.88
CA ALA A 1012 -6.42 -8.53 -11.91
C ALA A 1012 -5.08 -8.12 -12.57
N GLN A 1013 -4.67 -6.85 -12.44
CA GLN A 1013 -3.39 -6.34 -12.92
C GLN A 1013 -2.23 -6.57 -11.93
N VAL A 1014 -2.50 -7.17 -10.77
CA VAL A 1014 -1.46 -7.57 -9.81
C VAL A 1014 -0.54 -8.59 -10.46
N GLU A 1015 0.78 -8.40 -10.36
CA GLU A 1015 1.76 -9.34 -10.90
C GLU A 1015 1.93 -10.57 -9.97
N PRO A 1016 2.23 -11.76 -10.52
CA PRO A 1016 2.57 -12.92 -9.70
C PRO A 1016 3.80 -12.65 -8.82
N THR A 1017 3.74 -13.10 -7.57
CA THR A 1017 4.87 -13.00 -6.65
C THR A 1017 5.81 -14.18 -6.85
N SER A 1018 7.11 -13.93 -7.06
CA SER A 1018 8.12 -14.98 -7.20
C SER A 1018 9.01 -15.13 -5.96
N ALA A 1019 9.38 -16.37 -5.63
CA ALA A 1019 10.41 -16.71 -4.64
C ALA A 1019 11.12 -17.99 -5.11
N THR A 1020 12.45 -18.01 -5.08
CA THR A 1020 13.27 -19.13 -5.58
C THR A 1020 14.34 -19.51 -4.55
N PRO A 1021 13.97 -20.19 -3.46
CA PRO A 1021 14.87 -20.42 -2.32
C PRO A 1021 16.13 -21.23 -2.64
N PHE A 1022 16.04 -22.11 -3.65
CA PHE A 1022 17.12 -23.00 -4.05
C PHE A 1022 17.91 -22.50 -5.27
N ALA A 1023 17.66 -21.25 -5.70
CA ALA A 1023 18.47 -20.64 -6.75
C ALA A 1023 19.94 -20.50 -6.32
N PRO A 1024 20.92 -20.68 -7.22
CA PRO A 1024 22.35 -20.65 -6.88
C PRO A 1024 22.79 -19.48 -5.99
N PRO A 1025 22.41 -18.20 -6.24
CA PRO A 1025 22.77 -17.10 -5.36
C PRO A 1025 22.22 -17.21 -3.92
N ALA A 1026 21.06 -17.85 -3.73
CA ALA A 1026 20.49 -18.06 -2.42
C ALA A 1026 21.23 -19.18 -1.66
N LEU A 1027 21.60 -20.25 -2.37
CA LEU A 1027 22.38 -21.36 -1.80
C LEU A 1027 23.75 -20.89 -1.31
N ASP A 1028 24.49 -20.19 -2.18
CA ASP A 1028 25.83 -19.67 -1.86
C ASP A 1028 25.79 -18.75 -0.63
N ARG A 1029 24.71 -17.97 -0.52
CA ARG A 1029 24.55 -16.97 0.53
C ARG A 1029 24.12 -17.53 1.87
N ALA A 1030 23.30 -18.58 1.92
CA ALA A 1030 22.64 -18.97 3.17
C ALA A 1030 22.48 -20.47 3.43
N LEU A 1031 22.79 -21.37 2.50
CA LEU A 1031 22.60 -22.82 2.74
C LEU A 1031 23.41 -23.31 3.95
N HIS A 1032 24.68 -22.88 4.04
CA HIS A 1032 25.54 -23.15 5.18
C HIS A 1032 24.96 -22.61 6.50
N ALA A 1033 24.32 -21.44 6.45
CA ALA A 1033 23.75 -20.79 7.62
C ALA A 1033 22.54 -21.57 8.15
N VAL A 1034 21.69 -22.11 7.26
CA VAL A 1034 20.55 -22.94 7.69
C VAL A 1034 21.00 -24.25 8.32
N ALA A 1035 22.01 -24.92 7.75
CA ALA A 1035 22.59 -26.13 8.33
C ALA A 1035 23.22 -25.87 9.71
N VAL A 1036 24.02 -24.81 9.82
CA VAL A 1036 24.62 -24.41 11.12
C VAL A 1036 23.55 -24.00 12.13
N ALA A 1037 22.50 -23.30 11.70
CA ALA A 1037 21.40 -22.93 12.57
C ALA A 1037 20.66 -24.18 13.08
N TYR A 1038 20.39 -25.18 12.25
CA TYR A 1038 19.81 -26.46 12.71
C TYR A 1038 20.64 -27.06 13.85
N ILE A 1039 21.94 -27.26 13.62
CA ILE A 1039 22.88 -27.83 14.61
C ILE A 1039 22.89 -26.99 15.89
N ARG A 1040 23.02 -25.66 15.77
CA ARG A 1040 23.13 -24.76 16.92
C ARG A 1040 21.84 -24.60 17.71
N GLN A 1041 20.68 -24.97 17.17
CA GLN A 1041 19.42 -24.94 17.92
C GLN A 1041 19.07 -26.30 18.54
N THR A 1042 19.47 -27.42 17.91
CA THR A 1042 19.12 -28.80 18.29
C THR A 1042 20.20 -29.54 19.09
N ALA A 1043 21.44 -29.04 19.10
CA ALA A 1043 22.52 -29.62 19.89
C ALA A 1043 22.66 -28.97 21.28
N ASP A 1044 23.50 -29.57 22.12
CA ASP A 1044 23.91 -28.93 23.38
C ASP A 1044 24.49 -27.53 23.11
N GLN A 1045 24.06 -26.55 23.90
CA GLN A 1045 24.45 -25.15 23.74
C GLN A 1045 25.98 -24.93 23.83
N SER A 1046 26.69 -25.82 24.52
CA SER A 1046 28.15 -25.79 24.67
C SER A 1046 28.92 -26.47 23.54
N LEU A 1047 28.24 -27.08 22.56
CA LEU A 1047 28.88 -27.80 21.46
C LEU A 1047 29.88 -26.89 20.71
N PRO A 1048 31.18 -27.21 20.70
CA PRO A 1048 32.15 -26.51 19.89
C PRO A 1048 31.97 -26.86 18.40
N PRO A 1049 32.44 -26.02 17.46
CA PRO A 1049 32.36 -26.33 16.04
C PRO A 1049 33.38 -27.40 15.59
N PHE A 1050 34.30 -27.82 16.46
CA PHE A 1050 35.22 -28.94 16.25
C PHE A 1050 35.26 -29.86 17.49
N PRO A 1051 35.23 -31.20 17.35
CA PRO A 1051 35.20 -31.97 16.09
C PRO A 1051 33.90 -31.76 15.28
N PHE A 1052 33.97 -32.00 13.97
CA PHE A 1052 32.83 -31.81 13.05
C PHE A 1052 31.62 -32.66 13.50
N PRO A 1053 30.43 -32.05 13.71
CA PRO A 1053 29.24 -32.76 14.18
C PRO A 1053 28.54 -33.50 13.04
N ALA A 1054 29.09 -34.64 12.62
CA ALA A 1054 28.64 -35.37 11.43
C ALA A 1054 27.16 -35.77 11.46
N GLU A 1055 26.69 -36.39 12.55
CA GLU A 1055 25.30 -36.87 12.68
C GLU A 1055 24.29 -35.71 12.55
N LEU A 1056 24.53 -34.61 13.27
CA LEU A 1056 23.64 -33.44 13.21
C LEU A 1056 23.70 -32.72 11.85
N PHE A 1057 24.84 -32.78 11.16
CA PHE A 1057 24.95 -32.27 9.80
C PHE A 1057 24.19 -33.15 8.81
N ASP A 1058 24.23 -34.48 8.97
CA ASP A 1058 23.46 -35.43 8.15
C ASP A 1058 21.95 -35.20 8.33
N GLU A 1059 21.49 -34.96 9.56
CA GLU A 1059 20.09 -34.59 9.84
C GLU A 1059 19.69 -33.26 9.18
N ALA A 1060 20.55 -32.24 9.25
CA ALA A 1060 20.33 -30.96 8.58
C ALA A 1060 20.29 -31.09 7.05
N GLU A 1061 21.17 -31.93 6.49
CA GLU A 1061 21.23 -32.24 5.07
C GLU A 1061 19.95 -32.94 4.60
N GLU A 1062 19.44 -33.93 5.33
CA GLU A 1062 18.20 -34.62 4.97
C GLU A 1062 16.97 -33.69 5.06
N LEU A 1063 16.92 -32.78 6.04
CA LEU A 1063 15.90 -31.74 6.13
C LEU A 1063 15.89 -30.85 4.88
N LEU A 1064 17.06 -30.36 4.48
CA LEU A 1064 17.21 -29.48 3.31
C LEU A 1064 16.94 -30.23 2.00
N ARG A 1065 17.37 -31.48 1.89
CA ARG A 1065 17.14 -32.35 0.74
C ARG A 1065 15.65 -32.64 0.54
N THR A 1066 14.95 -33.02 1.62
CA THR A 1066 13.49 -33.21 1.59
C THR A 1066 12.77 -31.94 1.13
N ARG A 1067 13.28 -30.78 1.55
CA ARG A 1067 12.69 -29.49 1.20
C ARG A 1067 12.88 -29.13 -0.27
N VAL A 1068 14.09 -29.27 -0.81
CA VAL A 1068 14.36 -28.99 -2.24
C VAL A 1068 13.62 -29.98 -3.13
N ALA A 1069 13.59 -31.27 -2.78
CA ALA A 1069 12.84 -32.28 -3.53
C ALA A 1069 11.34 -31.96 -3.64
N PHE A 1070 10.77 -31.23 -2.68
CA PHE A 1070 9.39 -30.76 -2.75
C PHE A 1070 9.25 -29.44 -3.53
N CYS A 1071 10.07 -28.44 -3.20
CA CYS A 1071 9.90 -27.09 -3.74
C CYS A 1071 10.45 -26.94 -5.17
N ASP A 1072 11.62 -27.49 -5.43
CA ASP A 1072 12.38 -27.34 -6.68
C ASP A 1072 13.24 -28.59 -6.95
N PRO A 1073 12.61 -29.71 -7.40
CA PRO A 1073 13.31 -30.97 -7.59
C PRO A 1073 14.52 -30.89 -8.53
N GLY A 1074 14.53 -29.92 -9.45
CA GLY A 1074 15.63 -29.71 -10.41
C GLY A 1074 16.92 -29.21 -9.77
N GLU A 1075 16.87 -28.70 -8.54
CA GLU A 1075 18.04 -28.17 -7.81
C GLU A 1075 18.55 -29.12 -6.72
N GLU A 1076 17.98 -30.34 -6.58
CA GLU A 1076 18.38 -31.30 -5.53
C GLU A 1076 19.87 -31.66 -5.63
N ASP A 1077 20.34 -32.05 -6.82
CA ASP A 1077 21.75 -32.40 -7.07
C ASP A 1077 22.71 -31.25 -6.71
N ARG A 1078 22.29 -30.00 -6.98
CA ARG A 1078 23.07 -28.81 -6.65
C ARG A 1078 23.15 -28.62 -5.14
N VAL A 1079 22.02 -28.72 -4.43
CA VAL A 1079 21.98 -28.62 -2.96
C VAL A 1079 22.91 -29.66 -2.33
N VAL A 1080 22.83 -30.92 -2.76
CA VAL A 1080 23.70 -32.00 -2.27
C VAL A 1080 25.17 -31.72 -2.57
N SER A 1081 25.49 -31.23 -3.77
CA SER A 1081 26.85 -30.85 -4.14
C SER A 1081 27.40 -29.71 -3.26
N VAL A 1082 26.60 -28.69 -2.97
CA VAL A 1082 27.00 -27.57 -2.11
C VAL A 1082 27.19 -28.05 -0.66
N LEU A 1083 26.28 -28.86 -0.11
CA LEU A 1083 26.42 -29.42 1.24
C LEU A 1083 27.65 -30.32 1.36
N SER A 1084 27.95 -31.13 0.35
CA SER A 1084 29.16 -31.94 0.28
C SER A 1084 30.44 -31.11 0.29
N LYS A 1085 30.44 -29.95 -0.40
CA LYS A 1085 31.53 -28.98 -0.36
C LYS A 1085 31.69 -28.39 1.04
N LEU A 1086 30.59 -27.94 1.64
CA LEU A 1086 30.58 -27.34 2.99
C LEU A 1086 31.09 -28.32 4.06
N ARG A 1087 30.71 -29.60 3.96
CA ARG A 1087 31.22 -30.67 4.83
C ARG A 1087 32.74 -30.77 4.75
N LYS A 1088 33.30 -30.83 3.53
CA LYS A 1088 34.75 -30.92 3.31
C LYS A 1088 35.48 -29.69 3.86
N GLU A 1089 34.95 -28.50 3.63
CA GLU A 1089 35.51 -27.24 4.14
C GLU A 1089 35.56 -27.24 5.67
N TRP A 1090 34.45 -27.56 6.34
CA TRP A 1090 34.39 -27.57 7.81
C TRP A 1090 35.35 -28.61 8.42
N VAL A 1091 35.42 -29.82 7.87
CA VAL A 1091 36.35 -30.87 8.33
C VAL A 1091 37.81 -30.41 8.17
N ASN A 1092 38.13 -29.74 7.06
CA ASN A 1092 39.50 -29.28 6.77
C ASN A 1092 39.90 -28.05 7.60
N TRP A 1093 39.00 -27.11 7.82
CA TRP A 1093 39.30 -25.85 8.51
C TRP A 1093 39.47 -26.01 10.02
N GLN A 1094 38.89 -27.05 10.61
CA GLN A 1094 38.98 -27.35 12.05
C GLN A 1094 38.75 -26.10 12.94
N PRO A 1095 37.61 -25.41 12.77
CA PRO A 1095 37.36 -24.15 13.45
C PRO A 1095 37.33 -24.34 14.97
N THR A 1096 37.86 -23.37 15.71
CA THR A 1096 37.84 -23.34 17.18
C THR A 1096 36.66 -22.53 17.72
N SER A 1097 36.10 -21.63 16.90
CA SER A 1097 34.96 -20.78 17.28
C SER A 1097 33.90 -20.73 16.18
N TRP A 1098 32.65 -20.49 16.57
CA TRP A 1098 31.54 -20.35 15.62
C TRP A 1098 31.59 -19.01 14.86
N GLY A 1099 32.27 -18.00 15.40
CA GLY A 1099 32.23 -16.61 14.92
C GLY A 1099 31.26 -15.73 15.72
N THR A 1100 31.42 -14.40 15.60
CA THR A 1100 30.57 -13.40 16.27
C THR A 1100 29.82 -12.52 15.26
N PRO A 1101 28.53 -12.25 15.48
CA PRO A 1101 27.78 -11.35 14.61
C PRO A 1101 28.30 -9.91 14.77
N GLY A 1102 28.73 -9.27 13.68
CA GLY A 1102 29.19 -7.88 13.65
C GLY A 1102 30.58 -7.62 14.22
N GLY A 1103 31.33 -8.66 14.62
CA GLY A 1103 32.73 -8.55 15.04
C GLY A 1103 33.72 -8.72 13.89
N THR A 1104 34.96 -8.29 14.08
CA THR A 1104 36.07 -8.66 13.18
C THR A 1104 36.29 -10.16 13.27
N ALA A 1105 36.25 -10.85 12.12
CA ALA A 1105 36.46 -12.29 12.07
C ALA A 1105 37.91 -12.63 12.44
N GLU A 1106 38.08 -13.57 13.37
CA GLU A 1106 39.38 -14.07 13.79
C GLU A 1106 39.70 -15.39 13.08
N LEU A 1107 40.99 -15.65 12.87
CA LEU A 1107 41.48 -16.93 12.34
C LEU A 1107 40.99 -18.09 13.22
N GLY A 1108 40.41 -19.13 12.62
CA GLY A 1108 39.80 -20.26 13.33
C GLY A 1108 38.30 -20.10 13.62
N SER A 1109 37.66 -19.02 13.17
CA SER A 1109 36.18 -18.90 13.18
C SER A 1109 35.57 -19.68 12.02
N LEU A 1110 34.44 -20.36 12.23
CA LEU A 1110 33.70 -21.00 11.13
C LEU A 1110 32.96 -19.98 10.26
N MET A 1111 32.33 -18.99 10.89
CA MET A 1111 31.48 -17.99 10.22
C MET A 1111 32.00 -16.57 10.44
N ARG A 1112 31.81 -15.71 9.44
CA ARG A 1112 32.00 -14.25 9.53
C ARG A 1112 30.74 -13.52 9.10
N ALA A 1113 30.50 -12.32 9.62
CA ALA A 1113 29.36 -11.52 9.19
C ALA A 1113 29.51 -11.13 7.70
N ALA A 1114 28.51 -11.44 6.88
CA ALA A 1114 28.49 -11.06 5.46
C ALA A 1114 28.64 -9.53 5.29
N GLY A 1115 29.43 -9.10 4.31
CA GLY A 1115 29.70 -7.68 4.03
C GLY A 1115 30.80 -7.03 4.88
N HIS A 1116 31.37 -7.74 5.86
CA HIS A 1116 32.53 -7.25 6.62
C HIS A 1116 33.85 -7.62 5.94
N TYR A 1117 34.84 -6.73 6.03
CA TYR A 1117 36.20 -7.00 5.55
C TYR A 1117 36.84 -8.13 6.37
N ALA A 1118 37.54 -9.03 5.68
CA ALA A 1118 38.38 -10.06 6.25
C ALA A 1118 39.71 -10.09 5.50
N ASP A 1119 40.82 -10.42 6.17
CA ASP A 1119 42.08 -10.67 5.48
C ASP A 1119 41.98 -11.95 4.62
N GLY A 1120 42.88 -12.12 3.65
CA GLY A 1120 42.80 -13.24 2.70
C GLY A 1120 42.88 -14.64 3.33
N ASN A 1121 43.54 -14.81 4.48
CA ASN A 1121 43.60 -16.09 5.18
C ASN A 1121 42.29 -16.38 5.91
N VAL A 1122 41.73 -15.38 6.60
CA VAL A 1122 40.44 -15.48 7.29
C VAL A 1122 39.31 -15.67 6.27
N GLU A 1123 39.36 -14.98 5.14
CA GLU A 1123 38.38 -15.11 4.06
C GLU A 1123 38.38 -16.52 3.45
N ALA A 1124 39.55 -17.14 3.29
CA ALA A 1124 39.70 -18.48 2.73
C ALA A 1124 39.29 -19.62 3.68
N SER A 1125 39.18 -19.35 4.99
CA SER A 1125 38.89 -20.36 6.02
C SER A 1125 37.60 -20.10 6.81
N THR A 1126 36.73 -19.21 6.34
CA THR A 1126 35.44 -18.89 6.98
C THR A 1126 34.31 -18.80 5.95
N TRP A 1127 33.06 -18.92 6.38
CA TRP A 1127 31.89 -18.64 5.55
C TRP A 1127 31.30 -17.24 5.79
N PRO A 1128 30.97 -16.47 4.73
CA PRO A 1128 30.26 -15.21 4.87
C PRO A 1128 28.79 -15.49 5.17
N THR A 1129 28.41 -15.36 6.44
CA THR A 1129 27.09 -15.72 6.95
C THR A 1129 26.22 -14.47 7.15
N PRO A 1130 24.97 -14.47 6.66
CA PRO A 1130 24.05 -13.36 6.84
C PRO A 1130 23.72 -13.09 8.32
N THR A 1131 23.62 -11.82 8.69
CA THR A 1131 23.14 -11.38 10.02
C THR A 1131 21.69 -10.87 9.99
N SER A 1132 21.15 -10.67 8.78
CA SER A 1132 19.76 -10.28 8.45
C SER A 1132 19.39 -10.88 7.10
N MET A 1133 18.09 -10.96 6.81
CA MET A 1133 17.57 -11.50 5.54
C MET A 1133 17.67 -10.50 4.39
N ARG A 1134 17.98 -9.23 4.67
CA ARG A 1134 18.05 -8.13 3.69
C ARG A 1134 19.47 -7.68 3.37
N GLY A 1135 20.41 -7.79 4.32
CA GLY A 1135 21.78 -7.30 4.14
C GLY A 1135 22.65 -8.28 3.35
N ALA A 1136 23.15 -7.88 2.17
CA ALA A 1136 24.47 -8.26 1.65
C ALA A 1136 24.84 -7.45 0.40
N ASP A 1137 24.71 -6.12 0.47
CA ASP A 1137 25.57 -5.27 -0.33
C ASP A 1137 26.64 -4.75 0.64
N ALA A 1138 27.91 -4.86 0.27
CA ALA A 1138 29.02 -4.40 1.09
C ALA A 1138 28.78 -2.94 1.51
N GLU A 1139 29.12 -2.59 2.76
CA GLU A 1139 29.32 -1.18 3.07
C GLU A 1139 30.49 -0.71 2.21
N CYS A 1140 30.20 0.02 1.12
CA CYS A 1140 31.21 0.65 0.31
C CYS A 1140 31.93 1.68 1.18
N ARG A 1141 33.06 1.29 1.75
CA ARG A 1141 33.97 2.20 2.42
C ARG A 1141 34.80 2.87 1.34
N ALA A 1142 34.46 4.13 1.03
CA ALA A 1142 35.31 4.95 0.19
C ALA A 1142 36.64 5.16 0.91
N GLU A 1143 37.73 4.62 0.37
CA GLU A 1143 39.08 4.85 0.87
C GLU A 1143 39.73 5.91 -0.02
N ILE A 1144 40.20 7.00 0.60
CA ILE A 1144 41.02 7.99 -0.10
C ILE A 1144 42.38 7.33 -0.31
N THR A 1145 42.69 6.98 -1.55
CA THR A 1145 43.98 6.37 -1.88
C THR A 1145 45.10 7.35 -1.53
N GLN A 1146 46.25 6.83 -1.09
CA GLN A 1146 47.44 7.66 -0.87
C GLN A 1146 47.86 8.42 -2.14
N GLN A 1147 47.43 7.96 -3.32
CA GLN A 1147 47.63 8.62 -4.59
C GLN A 1147 46.96 10.00 -4.65
N TYR A 1148 45.77 10.17 -4.06
CA TYR A 1148 45.10 11.47 -3.94
C TYR A 1148 45.87 12.43 -3.02
N ALA A 1149 46.46 11.93 -1.93
CA ALA A 1149 47.32 12.73 -1.05
C ALA A 1149 48.66 13.09 -1.72
N LEU A 1150 49.21 12.20 -2.55
CA LEU A 1150 50.45 12.42 -3.29
C LEU A 1150 50.26 13.35 -4.50
N GLU A 1151 49.10 13.33 -5.16
CA GLU A 1151 48.76 14.21 -6.27
C GLU A 1151 48.26 15.58 -5.80
N GLY A 1152 47.50 15.63 -4.70
CA GLY A 1152 47.08 16.88 -4.05
C GLY A 1152 48.22 17.64 -3.36
N ALA A 1153 49.33 16.97 -3.04
CA ALA A 1153 50.57 17.62 -2.60
C ALA A 1153 51.47 18.09 -3.77
N LYS A 1154 51.13 17.72 -5.01
CA LYS A 1154 51.81 18.15 -6.24
C LYS A 1154 51.09 19.29 -6.98
N GLN A 1155 49.81 19.55 -6.67
CA GLN A 1155 49.08 20.76 -7.04
C GLN A 1155 49.29 21.83 -5.96
#